data_AF-A0A6D2HRL6-F1
#
_entry.id   AF-A0A6D2HRL6-F1
#
_cell.length_a   1.000
_cell.length_b   1.000
_cell.length_c   1.000
_cell.angle_alpha   90.00
_cell.angle_beta   90.00
_cell.angle_gamma   90.00
#
_symmetry.space_group_name_H-M   'P 1'
#
loop_
_entity.id
_entity.type
_entity.pdbx_description
1 polymer ?
#
loop_
_entity_poly.entity_id
_entity_poly.type
_entity_poly.pdbx_seq_one_letter_code
_entity_poly.pdbx_strand_id
1 'polypeptide(L)'
;MIGDDMLVSPSEANHDPPSKPTPEETEAKLEKKARLWKQLSSKRYNEKRKLGFVETQKEDMPPEHLRKIIKEHGDMSSKKYRHDKRVYLGALKFVPHAVFKLLENMPMPWEQVRDVKVLYHITGAITFVNETPLVVEPIYMAQWGTMWIMMRREKRDRRHFKRMRFPPFDDEEPPLDYADNIMDVDPLEAIQLELDEEEDSCVHSWFYDHKPLVKTSSINGPSYRNRNLSLPVMSTLHRLAGQLLSDMVDRNYFYMFDLPSFFTAKALNMCIPGGPKFEPLYRDVEKGDEEWNEFNDINKLIVRTRTRTEGRVAFPYLYNNRPRKVKLSSYHTPMVMHIKSEDPDLPAFYYDPLINPISNSNQGFRDRKVDVDDDDDFVLPDGVEPLLQGTELYSDTTRDGISLLFAPRPFNMRSGKTRRAEDIPLVSEWYKEHCPASYPVKVRVSYQKLLKCYVQNELHRKPPKAQKKKDLFRSLAGTKFFQSTEIDWVEAGLQVCRQGHNMLNLLIHRKGLNYLHLDYNFNLKPIKTLTTKERKKSRFGNAFHLCREILRLTKLVVDANVQFRLGNVDAFQLADGLQYIFSHVGQLTGMYRYKYRLMRQIRMCKDLKHLIYYRFNTGPVGKGPGCGFWAPMWRVWLFFLRGVVPLLERWLGNLLGRQFEGRHSKGVAKTVTKQRVESHFDLELRAAVMHDVVDAMPEGIKQKKVKVIGQHLSEAWRCWKANIPWKVPCLPVPVENMILRYVKHKADWWTNVTHYNRERIRRGATVDNCL
;
A
#
# COMPACT_ATOMS: atom_id res chain seq x y z
N MET A 1 64.72 3.92 -7.35
CA MET A 1 65.50 4.99 -6.74
C MET A 1 65.44 4.72 -5.24
N ILE A 2 66.14 3.73 -4.67
CA ILE A 2 67.59 3.47 -4.55
C ILE A 2 68.38 4.74 -4.20
N GLY A 3 69.08 4.65 -3.08
CA GLY A 3 69.67 5.70 -2.24
C GLY A 3 69.49 5.20 -0.81
N ASP A 4 70.18 4.15 -0.36
CA ASP A 4 71.64 4.02 -0.18
C ASP A 4 72.21 5.20 0.61
N ASP A 5 71.95 5.18 1.92
CA ASP A 5 72.75 5.94 2.88
C ASP A 5 73.64 4.98 3.66
N MET A 6 74.92 5.34 3.63
CA MET A 6 76.09 4.55 3.97
C MET A 6 76.21 4.26 5.46
N LEU A 7 76.62 3.02 5.75
CA LEU A 7 77.32 2.62 6.95
C LEU A 7 78.64 3.41 7.05
N VAL A 8 78.73 4.33 8.00
CA VAL A 8 79.99 4.89 8.49
C VAL A 8 80.19 4.42 9.92
N SER A 9 81.32 3.73 10.11
CA SER A 9 81.89 3.24 11.36
C SER A 9 82.19 4.38 12.35
N PRO A 10 82.25 4.09 13.66
CA PRO A 10 82.28 5.10 14.70
C PRO A 10 83.68 5.72 14.78
N SER A 11 83.82 6.97 14.33
CA SER A 11 84.99 7.78 14.66
C SER A 11 84.84 8.34 16.07
N GLU A 12 85.68 7.86 16.96
CA GLU A 12 85.95 8.43 18.27
C GLU A 12 86.38 9.90 18.12
N ALA A 13 85.42 10.81 18.26
CA ALA A 13 85.65 12.21 18.48
C ALA A 13 85.14 12.53 19.89
N ASN A 14 86.09 12.90 20.76
CA ASN A 14 85.84 13.44 22.10
C ASN A 14 84.68 14.43 22.09
N HIS A 15 83.52 14.00 22.56
CA HIS A 15 82.53 14.88 23.15
C HIS A 15 82.53 14.60 24.64
N ASP A 16 82.76 15.67 25.40
CA ASP A 16 82.66 15.74 26.85
C ASP A 16 81.49 14.91 27.40
N PRO A 17 81.60 14.34 28.62
CA PRO A 17 80.45 13.71 29.27
C PRO A 17 79.27 14.67 29.17
N PRO A 18 78.04 14.22 28.82
CA PRO A 18 76.92 15.13 28.70
C PRO A 18 76.89 15.95 29.98
N SER A 19 77.12 17.25 29.85
CA SER A 19 77.04 18.18 30.96
C SER A 19 75.75 17.82 31.68
N LYS A 20 75.83 17.55 32.99
CA LYS A 20 74.61 17.37 33.78
C LYS A 20 73.75 18.56 33.40
N PRO A 21 72.59 18.36 32.73
CA PRO A 21 71.83 19.47 32.21
C PRO A 21 71.60 20.39 33.39
N THR A 22 71.90 21.67 33.21
CA THR A 22 71.65 22.67 34.24
C THR A 22 70.19 22.51 34.68
N PRO A 23 69.87 22.74 35.97
CA PRO A 23 68.51 22.57 36.48
C PRO A 23 67.46 23.22 35.54
N GLU A 24 67.79 24.38 34.99
CA GLU A 24 66.98 25.11 34.00
C GLU A 24 66.75 24.35 32.67
N GLU A 25 67.75 23.65 32.11
CA GLU A 25 67.59 22.88 30.88
C GLU A 25 66.77 21.60 31.08
N THR A 26 66.90 20.96 32.24
CA THR A 26 66.03 19.84 32.64
C THR A 26 64.60 20.29 32.82
N GLU A 27 64.38 21.46 33.43
CA GLU A 27 63.07 22.04 33.67
C GLU A 27 62.39 22.44 32.35
N ALA A 28 63.13 23.07 31.43
CA ALA A 28 62.64 23.36 30.09
C ALA A 28 62.30 22.10 29.25
N LYS A 29 63.07 21.01 29.39
CA LYS A 29 62.75 19.71 28.75
C LYS A 29 61.52 19.06 29.39
N LEU A 30 61.37 19.13 30.71
CA LEU A 30 60.20 18.63 31.44
C LEU A 30 58.94 19.42 31.10
N GLU A 31 59.04 20.74 30.98
CA GLU A 31 57.93 21.61 30.58
C GLU A 31 57.49 21.32 29.13
N LYS A 32 58.45 21.16 28.20
CA LYS A 32 58.15 20.72 26.83
C LYS A 32 57.49 19.34 26.81
N LYS A 33 57.97 18.39 27.62
CA LYS A 33 57.37 17.05 27.75
C LYS A 33 55.97 17.11 28.34
N ALA A 34 55.74 17.93 29.36
CA ALA A 34 54.44 18.16 29.98
C ALA A 34 53.45 18.82 29.00
N ARG A 35 53.91 19.79 28.21
CA ARG A 35 53.11 20.43 27.15
C ARG A 35 52.72 19.45 26.05
N LEU A 36 53.67 18.63 25.57
CA LEU A 36 53.40 17.58 24.59
C LEU A 36 52.44 16.53 25.16
N TRP A 37 52.63 16.11 26.42
CA TRP A 37 51.72 15.20 27.10
C TRP A 37 50.32 15.77 27.24
N LYS A 38 50.19 17.05 27.61
CA LYS A 38 48.90 17.75 27.72
C LYS A 38 48.19 17.84 26.36
N GLN A 39 48.92 18.17 25.29
CA GLN A 39 48.39 18.18 23.92
C GLN A 39 47.98 16.79 23.43
N LEU A 40 48.75 15.76 23.79
CA LEU A 40 48.50 14.39 23.37
C LEU A 40 47.34 13.79 24.14
N SER A 41 47.24 14.05 25.45
CA SER A 41 46.13 13.67 26.31
C SER A 41 44.84 14.37 25.90
N SER A 42 44.88 15.70 25.65
CA SER A 42 43.70 16.45 25.20
C SER A 42 43.20 15.99 23.83
N LYS A 43 44.10 15.66 22.90
CA LYS A 43 43.74 15.08 21.59
C LYS A 43 43.22 13.64 21.71
N ARG A 44 43.81 12.83 22.59
CA ARG A 44 43.46 11.40 22.78
C ARG A 44 42.10 11.24 23.44
N TYR A 45 41.83 12.00 24.50
CA TYR A 45 40.59 11.94 25.29
C TYR A 45 39.57 13.02 24.90
N ASN A 46 39.70 13.59 23.71
CA ASN A 46 38.70 14.49 23.15
C ASN A 46 37.34 13.79 23.07
N GLU A 47 36.24 14.52 23.29
CA GLU A 47 34.89 13.97 23.28
C GLU A 47 34.55 13.25 21.97
N LYS A 48 35.08 13.74 20.84
CA LYS A 48 34.93 13.11 19.51
C LYS A 48 35.54 11.72 19.40
N ARG A 49 36.43 11.34 20.33
CA ARG A 49 37.12 10.04 20.36
C ARG A 49 36.56 9.08 21.44
N LYS A 50 35.53 9.49 22.18
CA LYS A 50 34.85 8.59 23.14
C LYS A 50 34.25 7.39 22.40
N LEU A 51 34.36 6.19 22.98
CA LEU A 51 33.73 4.99 22.44
C LEU A 51 32.21 5.18 22.44
N GLY A 52 31.57 5.07 21.28
CA GLY A 52 30.15 5.38 21.11
C GLY A 52 29.85 6.83 20.73
N PHE A 53 30.86 7.67 20.46
CA PHE A 53 30.65 8.97 19.85
C PHE A 53 30.00 8.80 18.47
N VAL A 54 28.85 9.44 18.29
CA VAL A 54 28.15 9.50 17.02
C VAL A 54 28.54 10.81 16.36
N GLU A 55 29.15 10.72 15.18
CA GLU A 55 29.50 11.89 14.37
C GLU A 55 28.24 12.73 14.06
N THR A 56 28.44 14.03 13.87
CA THR A 56 27.36 14.97 13.57
C THR A 56 26.51 14.48 12.39
N GLN A 57 25.20 14.60 12.54
CA GLN A 57 24.24 14.24 11.48
C GLN A 57 24.58 15.02 10.21
N LYS A 58 24.51 14.36 9.06
CA LYS A 58 24.67 15.03 7.77
C LYS A 58 23.63 16.13 7.63
N GLU A 59 24.11 17.33 7.34
CA GLU A 59 23.27 18.48 7.05
C GLU A 59 22.71 18.40 5.62
N ASP A 60 21.65 19.15 5.39
CA ASP A 60 21.02 19.25 4.08
C ASP A 60 21.94 20.06 3.13
N MET A 61 22.20 19.50 1.94
CA MET A 61 22.98 20.15 0.89
C MET A 61 22.11 21.21 0.17
N PRO A 62 22.72 22.22 -0.47
CA PRO A 62 21.99 23.15 -1.32
C PRO A 62 21.26 22.43 -2.48
N PRO A 63 20.02 22.81 -2.83
CA PRO A 63 19.24 22.14 -3.87
C PRO A 63 19.88 22.27 -5.27
N GLU A 64 20.64 23.33 -5.52
CA GLU A 64 21.38 23.57 -6.77
C GLU A 64 22.41 22.48 -7.03
N HIS A 65 22.99 21.89 -5.99
CA HIS A 65 23.94 20.79 -6.11
C HIS A 65 23.30 19.59 -6.82
N LEU A 66 22.09 19.20 -6.39
CA LEU A 66 21.34 18.11 -7.02
C LEU A 66 20.91 18.47 -8.45
N ARG A 67 20.37 19.68 -8.66
CA ARG A 67 19.96 20.16 -10.00
C ARG A 67 21.09 20.10 -11.01
N LYS A 68 22.27 20.62 -10.63
CA LYS A 68 23.46 20.62 -11.48
C LYS A 68 23.90 19.20 -11.83
N ILE A 69 23.92 18.29 -10.86
CA ILE A 69 24.27 16.88 -11.09
C ILE A 69 23.32 16.24 -12.11
N ILE A 70 22.00 16.42 -11.95
CA ILE A 70 21.01 15.83 -12.86
C ILE A 70 21.11 16.41 -14.27
N LYS A 71 21.33 17.73 -14.40
CA LYS A 71 21.49 18.42 -15.68
C LYS A 71 22.77 17.97 -16.40
N GLU A 72 23.89 17.86 -15.70
CA GLU A 72 25.17 17.40 -16.26
C GLU A 72 25.15 15.94 -16.73
N HIS A 73 24.48 15.05 -16.01
CA HIS A 73 24.39 13.63 -16.38
C HIS A 73 23.44 13.41 -17.58
N GLY A 74 22.44 14.28 -17.75
CA GLY A 74 21.55 14.30 -18.92
C GLY A 74 20.88 12.95 -19.19
N ASP A 75 21.03 12.43 -20.41
CA ASP A 75 20.53 11.13 -20.87
C ASP A 75 21.57 9.98 -20.75
N MET A 76 22.73 10.25 -20.13
CA MET A 76 23.86 9.35 -20.04
C MET A 76 24.47 8.94 -21.41
N SER A 77 24.30 9.74 -22.46
CA SER A 77 24.97 9.52 -23.75
C SER A 77 26.47 9.84 -23.68
N SER A 78 26.86 10.88 -22.92
CA SER A 78 28.24 11.36 -22.78
C SER A 78 29.22 10.28 -22.30
N LYS A 79 30.43 10.30 -22.87
CA LYS A 79 31.53 9.40 -22.47
C LYS A 79 32.10 9.75 -21.08
N LYS A 80 31.95 11.00 -20.62
CA LYS A 80 32.45 11.49 -19.32
C LYS A 80 31.90 10.67 -18.16
N TYR A 81 30.60 10.35 -18.20
CA TYR A 81 29.88 9.63 -17.14
C TYR A 81 29.77 8.12 -17.41
N ARG A 82 30.72 7.52 -18.14
CA ARG A 82 30.71 6.09 -18.47
C ARG A 82 30.74 5.20 -17.23
N HIS A 83 31.49 5.59 -16.21
CA HIS A 83 31.62 4.83 -14.96
C HIS A 83 30.30 4.76 -14.18
N ASP A 84 29.49 5.83 -14.26
CA ASP A 84 28.23 5.95 -13.51
C ASP A 84 27.07 5.17 -14.15
N LYS A 85 27.17 4.80 -15.44
CA LYS A 85 26.15 3.98 -16.13
C LYS A 85 25.82 2.67 -15.39
N ARG A 86 26.81 2.07 -14.72
CA ARG A 86 26.61 0.85 -13.91
C ARG A 86 25.77 1.14 -12.67
N VAL A 87 25.99 2.27 -12.02
CA VAL A 87 25.28 2.71 -10.81
C VAL A 87 23.82 3.01 -11.15
N TYR A 88 23.57 3.75 -12.24
CA TYR A 88 22.21 4.00 -12.74
C TYR A 88 21.43 2.70 -12.99
N LEU A 89 22.04 1.72 -13.67
CA LEU A 89 21.41 0.40 -13.86
C LEU A 89 21.16 -0.34 -12.53
N GLY A 90 22.07 -0.23 -11.56
CA GLY A 90 21.89 -0.81 -10.23
C GLY A 90 20.71 -0.19 -9.46
N ALA A 91 20.55 1.14 -9.60
CA ALA A 91 19.48 1.89 -8.96
C ALA A 91 18.07 1.53 -9.49
N LEU A 92 17.96 0.96 -10.70
CA LEU A 92 16.69 0.47 -11.26
C LEU A 92 15.93 -0.47 -10.31
N LYS A 93 16.65 -1.23 -9.48
CA LYS A 93 16.06 -2.08 -8.44
C LYS A 93 15.14 -1.32 -7.49
N PHE A 94 15.49 -0.09 -7.13
CA PHE A 94 14.83 0.72 -6.11
C PHE A 94 13.85 1.75 -6.68
N VAL A 95 13.72 1.86 -8.00
CA VAL A 95 12.75 2.74 -8.67
C VAL A 95 11.31 2.55 -8.17
N PRO A 96 10.80 1.31 -7.97
CA PRO A 96 9.45 1.14 -7.41
C PRO A 96 9.29 1.80 -6.03
N HIS A 97 10.35 1.82 -5.23
CA HIS A 97 10.36 2.45 -3.90
C HIS A 97 10.37 3.98 -4.00
N ALA A 98 11.16 4.54 -4.91
CA ALA A 98 11.17 5.98 -5.21
C ALA A 98 9.80 6.46 -5.69
N VAL A 99 9.19 5.73 -6.64
CA VAL A 99 7.83 6.01 -7.13
C VAL A 99 6.79 5.95 -6.00
N PHE A 100 6.88 4.94 -5.13
CA PHE A 100 5.96 4.82 -4.00
C PHE A 100 6.03 6.05 -3.10
N LYS A 101 7.23 6.48 -2.71
CA LYS A 101 7.42 7.65 -1.83
C LYS A 101 7.07 8.98 -2.50
N LEU A 102 7.33 9.11 -3.80
CA LEU A 102 6.92 10.28 -4.58
C LEU A 102 5.40 10.42 -4.59
N LEU A 103 4.68 9.35 -4.97
CA LEU A 103 3.22 9.37 -5.04
C LEU A 103 2.57 9.44 -3.65
N GLU A 104 3.23 8.96 -2.60
CA GLU A 104 2.77 9.11 -1.21
C GLU A 104 2.73 10.58 -0.78
N ASN A 105 3.65 11.41 -1.27
CA ASN A 105 3.78 12.82 -0.88
C ASN A 105 3.22 13.80 -1.92
N MET A 106 2.25 13.38 -2.74
CA MET A 106 1.58 14.28 -3.70
C MET A 106 0.97 15.52 -3.02
N PRO A 107 1.19 16.74 -3.55
CA PRO A 107 0.53 17.95 -3.08
C PRO A 107 -0.98 17.79 -3.03
N MET A 108 -1.60 18.29 -1.96
CA MET A 108 -3.06 18.26 -1.83
C MET A 108 -3.67 19.42 -2.61
N PRO A 109 -4.96 19.38 -3.01
CA PRO A 109 -5.54 20.37 -3.94
C PRO A 109 -5.57 21.81 -3.44
N TRP A 110 -5.43 22.01 -2.12
CA TRP A 110 -5.35 23.32 -1.47
C TRP A 110 -3.92 23.86 -1.35
N GLU A 111 -2.91 23.09 -1.76
CA GLU A 111 -1.50 23.48 -1.77
C GLU A 111 -1.06 23.81 -3.20
N GLN A 112 -0.37 24.94 -3.39
CA GLN A 112 0.22 25.31 -4.67
C GLN A 112 1.56 24.60 -4.92
N VAL A 113 2.42 24.63 -3.89
CA VAL A 113 3.78 24.09 -3.89
C VAL A 113 3.96 23.27 -2.62
N ARG A 114 4.74 22.19 -2.72
CA ARG A 114 5.15 21.40 -1.56
C ARG A 114 6.63 21.09 -1.66
N ASP A 115 7.40 21.67 -0.77
CA ASP A 115 8.78 21.27 -0.57
C ASP A 115 8.84 19.96 0.22
N VAL A 116 9.66 19.05 -0.26
CA VAL A 116 9.84 17.73 0.32
C VAL A 116 11.32 17.44 0.51
N LYS A 117 11.65 16.84 1.66
CA LYS A 117 13.00 16.32 1.90
C LYS A 117 13.27 15.15 0.98
N VAL A 118 14.37 15.22 0.25
CA VAL A 118 14.82 14.17 -0.67
C VAL A 118 16.18 13.62 -0.25
N LEU A 119 16.30 12.31 -0.39
CA LEU A 119 17.55 11.56 -0.24
C LEU A 119 17.98 11.12 -1.64
N TYR A 120 19.07 11.69 -2.15
CA TYR A 120 19.55 11.44 -3.52
C TYR A 120 20.93 10.79 -3.52
N HIS A 121 21.20 10.00 -4.55
CA HIS A 121 22.53 9.44 -4.78
C HIS A 121 23.49 10.52 -5.29
N ILE A 122 24.75 10.54 -4.84
CA ILE A 122 25.75 11.57 -5.21
C ILE A 122 25.98 11.73 -6.73
N THR A 123 25.68 10.72 -7.54
CA THR A 123 25.77 10.77 -9.01
C THR A 123 24.43 11.11 -9.69
N GLY A 124 23.39 11.46 -8.93
CA GLY A 124 22.05 11.71 -9.45
C GLY A 124 21.32 10.45 -9.94
N ALA A 125 21.84 9.25 -9.63
CA ALA A 125 21.29 8.00 -10.12
C ALA A 125 19.82 7.77 -9.71
N ILE A 126 19.45 8.12 -8.47
CA ILE A 126 18.08 8.00 -7.97
C ILE A 126 17.81 9.04 -6.89
N THR A 127 16.61 9.60 -6.90
CA THR A 127 16.09 10.52 -5.88
C THR A 127 14.93 9.85 -5.13
N PHE A 128 15.00 9.80 -3.80
CA PHE A 128 13.92 9.31 -2.95
C PHE A 128 13.31 10.46 -2.16
N VAL A 129 11.98 10.55 -2.10
CA VAL A 129 11.32 11.43 -1.13
C VAL A 129 11.40 10.79 0.26
N ASN A 130 12.10 11.42 1.19
CA ASN A 130 12.37 10.93 2.54
C ASN A 130 11.38 11.50 3.58
N GLU A 131 10.10 11.57 3.20
CA GLU A 131 9.02 12.05 4.07
C GLU A 131 7.86 11.07 4.12
N THR A 132 7.18 11.03 5.26
CA THR A 132 5.91 10.31 5.42
C THR A 132 4.84 11.35 5.70
N PRO A 133 3.74 11.41 4.93
CA PRO A 133 2.75 12.48 5.04
C PRO A 133 1.87 12.23 6.27
N LEU A 134 2.32 12.74 7.42
CA LEU A 134 1.55 12.74 8.66
C LEU A 134 0.58 13.91 8.64
N VAL A 135 -0.70 13.62 8.83
CA VAL A 135 -1.78 14.60 8.87
C VAL A 135 -2.60 14.43 10.14
N VAL A 136 -3.16 15.53 10.62
CA VAL A 136 -4.13 15.52 11.71
C VAL A 136 -5.49 15.09 11.15
N GLU A 137 -6.02 13.97 11.64
CA GLU A 137 -7.23 13.34 11.10
C GLU A 137 -8.46 14.26 10.94
N PRO A 138 -8.89 15.02 11.98
CA PRO A 138 -10.03 15.93 11.84
C PRO A 138 -9.76 17.08 10.86
N ILE A 139 -8.55 17.68 10.89
CA ILE A 139 -8.17 18.76 9.96
C ILE A 139 -8.20 18.25 8.51
N TYR A 140 -7.60 17.09 8.25
CA TYR A 140 -7.57 16.50 6.91
C TYR A 140 -8.97 16.17 6.37
N MET A 141 -9.87 15.68 7.24
CA MET A 141 -11.26 15.44 6.84
C MET A 141 -12.01 16.75 6.56
N ALA A 142 -11.81 17.79 7.36
CA ALA A 142 -12.38 19.12 7.14
C ALA A 142 -11.86 19.76 5.85
N GLN A 143 -10.54 19.71 5.59
CA GLN A 143 -9.94 20.19 4.34
C GLN A 143 -10.60 19.52 3.12
N TRP A 144 -10.70 18.18 3.11
CA TRP A 144 -11.41 17.48 2.03
C TRP A 144 -12.92 17.77 1.99
N GLY A 145 -13.54 18.12 3.12
CA GLY A 145 -14.92 18.60 3.19
C GLY A 145 -15.10 19.94 2.48
N THR A 146 -14.22 20.89 2.72
CA THR A 146 -14.21 22.17 1.99
C THR A 146 -13.93 21.97 0.50
N MET A 147 -13.01 21.06 0.13
CA MET A 147 -12.79 20.69 -1.27
C MET A 147 -14.04 20.13 -1.94
N TRP A 148 -14.83 19.32 -1.23
CA TRP A 148 -16.08 18.79 -1.75
C TRP A 148 -17.07 19.91 -2.07
N ILE A 149 -17.20 20.91 -1.19
CA ILE A 149 -18.08 22.07 -1.39
C ILE A 149 -17.61 22.91 -2.58
N MET A 150 -16.33 23.29 -2.60
CA MET A 150 -15.77 24.13 -3.67
C MET A 150 -15.86 23.47 -5.04
N MET A 151 -15.49 22.20 -5.16
CA MET A 151 -15.58 21.49 -6.44
C MET A 151 -17.03 21.34 -6.92
N ARG A 152 -18.02 21.23 -6.01
CA ARG A 152 -19.44 21.17 -6.39
C ARG A 152 -19.96 22.53 -6.83
N ARG A 153 -19.61 23.61 -6.12
CA ARG A 153 -19.94 25.00 -6.49
C ARG A 153 -19.35 25.32 -7.87
N GLU A 154 -18.06 25.08 -8.05
CA GLU A 154 -17.38 25.34 -9.33
C GLU A 154 -18.00 24.55 -10.49
N LYS A 155 -18.35 23.28 -10.27
CA LYS A 155 -18.99 22.46 -11.30
C LYS A 155 -20.41 22.93 -11.64
N ARG A 156 -21.15 23.47 -10.67
CA ARG A 156 -22.49 24.04 -10.89
C ARG A 156 -22.38 25.33 -11.70
N ASP A 157 -21.43 26.19 -11.34
CA ASP A 157 -21.35 27.56 -11.84
C ASP A 157 -20.63 27.64 -13.20
N ARG A 158 -19.65 26.75 -13.45
CA ARG A 158 -18.91 26.72 -14.72
C ARG A 158 -19.75 26.11 -15.84
N ARG A 159 -20.08 26.94 -16.85
CA ARG A 159 -20.86 26.52 -18.06
C ARG A 159 -20.23 25.36 -18.83
N HIS A 160 -18.92 25.40 -19.07
CA HIS A 160 -18.20 24.35 -19.81
C HIS A 160 -16.92 23.96 -19.07
N PHE A 161 -16.93 22.79 -18.43
CA PHE A 161 -15.74 22.24 -17.79
C PHE A 161 -14.94 21.41 -18.81
N LYS A 162 -13.80 21.96 -19.27
CA LYS A 162 -12.88 21.27 -20.19
C LYS A 162 -11.88 20.42 -19.39
N ARG A 163 -11.95 19.09 -19.52
CA ARG A 163 -10.94 18.19 -18.92
C ARG A 163 -9.61 18.33 -19.67
N MET A 164 -8.50 18.25 -18.93
CA MET A 164 -7.16 18.17 -19.50
C MET A 164 -6.99 16.95 -20.44
N ARG A 165 -6.09 17.07 -21.43
CA ARG A 165 -5.80 15.97 -22.37
C ARG A 165 -4.81 14.99 -21.75
N PHE A 166 -4.93 13.71 -22.13
CA PHE A 166 -4.04 12.64 -21.68
C PHE A 166 -3.52 11.83 -22.87
N PRO A 167 -2.19 11.62 -22.98
CA PRO A 167 -1.12 12.20 -22.16
C PRO A 167 -1.04 13.74 -22.24
N PRO A 168 -0.50 14.44 -21.22
CA PRO A 168 -0.43 15.91 -21.25
C PRO A 168 0.64 16.48 -22.18
N PHE A 169 1.75 15.76 -22.35
CA PHE A 169 2.85 16.08 -23.28
C PHE A 169 2.95 15.02 -24.38
N ASP A 170 3.55 15.37 -25.51
CA ASP A 170 3.72 14.46 -26.64
C ASP A 170 4.75 13.35 -26.33
N ASP A 171 4.70 12.24 -27.07
CA ASP A 171 5.56 11.07 -26.87
C ASP A 171 7.06 11.40 -27.11
N GLU A 172 7.35 12.28 -28.06
CA GLU A 172 8.71 12.64 -28.50
C GLU A 172 9.28 13.88 -27.77
N GLU A 173 8.45 14.57 -26.98
CA GLU A 173 8.87 15.77 -26.26
C GLU A 173 9.71 15.40 -25.02
N PRO A 174 10.95 15.91 -24.90
CA PRO A 174 11.79 15.62 -23.75
C PRO A 174 11.20 16.20 -22.46
N PRO A 175 11.40 15.57 -21.29
CA PRO A 175 10.91 16.10 -20.02
C PRO A 175 11.50 17.48 -19.74
N LEU A 176 10.61 18.46 -19.56
CA LEU A 176 10.95 19.85 -19.24
C LEU A 176 11.92 19.94 -18.07
N ASP A 177 12.83 20.91 -18.14
CA ASP A 177 13.73 21.22 -17.02
C ASP A 177 13.04 22.15 -16.04
N TYR A 178 13.11 21.83 -14.74
CA TYR A 178 12.44 22.59 -13.70
C TYR A 178 13.01 24.01 -13.57
N ALA A 179 14.35 24.13 -13.59
CA ALA A 179 15.04 25.41 -13.44
C ALA A 179 14.72 26.39 -14.57
N ASP A 180 14.62 25.89 -15.80
CA ASP A 180 14.48 26.76 -16.97
C ASP A 180 13.00 27.13 -17.25
N ASN A 181 12.03 26.31 -16.82
CA ASN A 181 10.62 26.50 -17.22
C ASN A 181 9.63 26.71 -16.06
N ILE A 182 9.94 26.27 -14.84
CA ILE A 182 8.95 26.20 -13.73
C ILE A 182 9.37 27.06 -12.54
N MET A 183 10.67 27.23 -12.31
CA MET A 183 11.19 27.92 -11.12
C MET A 183 10.73 29.37 -10.99
N ASP A 184 10.72 30.11 -12.11
CA ASP A 184 10.38 31.54 -12.13
C ASP A 184 8.90 31.81 -12.42
N VAL A 185 8.08 30.76 -12.54
CA VAL A 185 6.64 30.89 -12.83
C VAL A 185 5.86 30.81 -11.53
N ASP A 186 5.13 31.88 -11.22
CA ASP A 186 4.23 31.90 -10.07
C ASP A 186 3.08 30.89 -10.28
N PRO A 187 2.85 29.98 -9.32
CA PRO A 187 1.79 29.00 -9.43
C PRO A 187 0.41 29.66 -9.39
N LEU A 188 -0.52 29.13 -10.17
CA LEU A 188 -1.94 29.46 -10.07
C LEU A 188 -2.48 29.24 -8.66
N GLU A 189 -3.57 29.92 -8.34
CA GLU A 189 -4.27 29.76 -7.06
C GLU A 189 -4.74 28.32 -6.85
N ALA A 190 -4.53 27.81 -5.63
CA ALA A 190 -5.00 26.50 -5.23
C ALA A 190 -6.51 26.52 -4.91
N ILE A 191 -7.12 25.36 -4.72
CA ILE A 191 -8.53 25.31 -4.32
C ILE A 191 -8.61 25.62 -2.83
N GLN A 192 -9.08 26.81 -2.47
CA GLN A 192 -9.34 27.22 -1.08
C GLN A 192 -10.77 27.74 -0.97
N LEU A 193 -11.47 27.36 0.09
CA LEU A 193 -12.77 27.93 0.42
C LEU A 193 -12.51 29.23 1.18
N GLU A 194 -13.19 30.30 0.80
CA GLU A 194 -13.24 31.53 1.61
C GLU A 194 -13.91 31.18 2.95
N LEU A 195 -13.12 31.19 4.00
CA LEU A 195 -13.55 30.94 5.38
C LEU A 195 -14.08 32.24 5.97
N ASP A 196 -15.07 32.13 6.86
CA ASP A 196 -15.64 33.31 7.53
C ASP A 196 -14.72 33.82 8.64
N GLU A 197 -14.43 35.12 8.67
CA GLU A 197 -13.49 35.69 9.64
C GLU A 197 -13.98 35.61 11.09
N GLU A 198 -15.30 35.58 11.32
CA GLU A 198 -15.92 35.55 12.64
C GLU A 198 -16.20 34.09 13.07
N GLU A 199 -16.96 33.35 12.25
CA GLU A 199 -17.36 31.96 12.56
C GLU A 199 -16.20 30.97 12.50
N ASP A 200 -15.27 31.14 11.54
CA ASP A 200 -14.11 30.27 11.33
C ASP A 200 -12.81 30.86 11.93
N SER A 201 -12.90 31.93 12.73
CA SER A 201 -11.78 32.63 13.37
C SER A 201 -10.72 31.69 13.99
N CYS A 202 -11.17 30.59 14.61
CA CYS A 202 -10.31 29.59 15.26
C CYS A 202 -9.38 28.82 14.30
N VAL A 203 -9.75 28.70 13.02
CA VAL A 203 -9.03 27.91 12.01
C VAL A 203 -8.51 28.75 10.84
N HIS A 204 -9.08 29.95 10.62
CA HIS A 204 -8.85 30.82 9.46
C HIS A 204 -7.37 30.96 9.05
N SER A 205 -6.48 31.22 10.01
CA SER A 205 -5.07 31.56 9.72
C SER A 205 -4.16 30.40 9.31
N TRP A 206 -4.51 29.15 9.62
CA TRP A 206 -3.61 27.99 9.45
C TRP A 206 -4.25 26.82 8.69
N PHE A 207 -5.53 26.90 8.35
CA PHE A 207 -6.31 25.76 7.87
C PHE A 207 -5.76 25.12 6.59
N TYR A 208 -5.22 25.92 5.66
CA TYR A 208 -4.70 25.45 4.37
C TYR A 208 -3.17 25.25 4.33
N ASP A 209 -2.49 25.36 5.48
CA ASP A 209 -1.06 25.06 5.57
C ASP A 209 -0.76 23.58 5.29
N HIS A 210 0.44 23.30 4.77
CA HIS A 210 0.89 21.92 4.52
C HIS A 210 0.96 21.07 5.81
N LYS A 211 1.56 21.64 6.87
CA LYS A 211 1.61 21.06 8.22
C LYS A 211 1.08 22.09 9.21
N PRO A 212 -0.25 22.14 9.40
CA PRO A 212 -0.86 23.15 10.25
C PRO A 212 -0.40 23.04 11.70
N LEU A 213 -0.31 24.18 12.40
CA LEU A 213 -0.07 24.27 13.85
C LEU A 213 1.30 23.74 14.34
N VAL A 214 2.28 23.45 13.47
CA VAL A 214 3.61 22.90 13.87
C VAL A 214 4.34 23.76 14.91
N LYS A 215 4.21 25.08 14.82
CA LYS A 215 4.87 26.06 15.71
C LYS A 215 4.10 26.33 17.00
N THR A 216 2.95 25.68 17.21
CA THR A 216 2.05 25.92 18.35
C THR A 216 2.11 24.80 19.39
N SER A 217 1.59 25.05 20.59
CA SER A 217 1.50 24.07 21.69
C SER A 217 0.52 22.92 21.41
N SER A 218 -0.36 23.07 20.41
CA SER A 218 -1.33 22.04 20.02
C SER A 218 -0.68 20.78 19.44
N ILE A 219 0.60 20.87 19.00
CA ILE A 219 1.36 19.75 18.45
C ILE A 219 2.70 19.62 19.18
N ASN A 220 3.23 18.40 19.24
CA ASN A 220 4.47 18.08 19.92
C ASN A 220 5.77 18.57 19.22
N GLY A 221 5.68 19.47 18.23
CA GLY A 221 6.81 19.99 17.45
C GLY A 221 6.99 19.36 16.05
N PRO A 222 8.17 19.54 15.40
CA PRO A 222 8.40 19.20 13.99
C PRO A 222 8.23 17.72 13.63
N SER A 223 8.25 16.83 14.63
CA SER A 223 7.99 15.40 14.42
C SER A 223 6.53 15.09 14.04
N TYR A 224 5.60 16.01 14.34
CA TYR A 224 4.19 15.99 13.94
C TYR A 224 3.46 14.67 14.27
N ARG A 225 3.62 14.15 15.50
CA ARG A 225 3.11 12.82 15.88
C ARG A 225 1.87 12.85 16.77
N ASN A 226 1.80 13.83 17.67
CA ASN A 226 0.73 13.95 18.65
C ASN A 226 0.02 15.29 18.48
N ARG A 227 -1.30 15.28 18.67
CA ARG A 227 -2.16 16.47 18.63
C ARG A 227 -2.94 16.64 19.92
N ASN A 228 -3.23 17.87 20.27
CA ASN A 228 -4.19 18.27 21.29
C ASN A 228 -4.91 19.54 20.81
N LEU A 229 -6.21 19.44 20.53
CA LEU A 229 -7.01 20.54 19.99
C LEU A 229 -8.05 21.01 21.01
N SER A 230 -8.36 22.31 20.98
CA SER A 230 -9.41 22.92 21.81
C SER A 230 -10.81 22.56 21.28
N LEU A 231 -11.84 22.72 22.12
CA LEU A 231 -13.23 22.42 21.73
C LEU A 231 -13.75 23.31 20.59
N PRO A 232 -13.50 24.64 20.58
CA PRO A 232 -13.92 25.49 19.46
C PRO A 232 -13.34 25.03 18.13
N VAL A 233 -12.02 24.76 18.09
CA VAL A 233 -11.36 24.24 16.88
C VAL A 233 -11.99 22.92 16.43
N MET A 234 -12.30 22.00 17.35
CA MET A 234 -12.94 20.74 16.99
C MET A 234 -14.36 20.92 16.47
N SER A 235 -15.13 21.88 17.00
CA SER A 235 -16.48 22.21 16.55
C SER A 235 -16.47 22.75 15.12
N THR A 236 -15.63 23.75 14.85
CA THR A 236 -15.46 24.34 13.52
C THR A 236 -15.04 23.29 12.50
N LEU A 237 -14.06 22.44 12.84
CA LEU A 237 -13.62 21.35 11.96
C LEU A 237 -14.72 20.31 11.70
N HIS A 238 -15.56 20.01 12.70
CA HIS A 238 -16.69 19.09 12.55
C HIS A 238 -17.74 19.66 11.59
N ARG A 239 -18.07 20.96 11.72
CA ARG A 239 -18.97 21.67 10.80
C ARG A 239 -18.44 21.66 9.36
N LEU A 240 -17.18 22.05 9.15
CA LEU A 240 -16.54 22.07 7.83
C LEU A 240 -16.47 20.68 7.17
N ALA A 241 -16.34 19.61 7.97
CA ALA A 241 -16.33 18.23 7.48
C ALA A 241 -17.73 17.63 7.22
N GLY A 242 -18.81 18.32 7.58
CA GLY A 242 -20.17 17.77 7.64
C GLY A 242 -20.62 17.06 6.36
N GLN A 243 -20.25 17.58 5.17
CA GLN A 243 -20.61 16.98 3.87
C GLN A 243 -20.05 15.56 3.64
N LEU A 244 -18.98 15.18 4.34
CA LEU A 244 -18.36 13.86 4.24
C LEU A 244 -18.80 12.91 5.35
N LEU A 245 -19.34 13.45 6.45
CA LEU A 245 -19.73 12.68 7.62
C LEU A 245 -21.08 11.98 7.41
N SER A 246 -21.32 11.00 8.27
CA SER A 246 -22.61 10.32 8.36
C SER A 246 -23.47 11.02 9.40
N ASP A 247 -24.76 11.15 9.12
CA ASP A 247 -25.75 11.63 10.09
C ASP A 247 -26.19 10.55 11.08
N MET A 248 -25.79 9.28 10.85
CA MET A 248 -26.18 8.15 11.67
C MET A 248 -25.38 8.11 12.98
N VAL A 249 -25.99 8.62 14.06
CA VAL A 249 -25.40 8.60 15.42
C VAL A 249 -25.59 7.23 16.09
N ASP A 250 -26.77 6.62 15.93
CA ASP A 250 -27.11 5.36 16.60
C ASP A 250 -26.50 4.14 15.87
N ARG A 251 -25.85 3.28 16.64
CA ARG A 251 -25.29 2.00 16.17
C ARG A 251 -26.38 1.01 15.76
N ASN A 252 -27.60 1.13 16.28
CA ASN A 252 -28.71 0.26 15.94
C ASN A 252 -29.06 0.27 14.45
N TYR A 253 -28.72 1.34 13.72
CA TYR A 253 -28.88 1.37 12.25
C TYR A 253 -28.12 0.23 11.54
N PHE A 254 -26.99 -0.20 12.10
CA PHE A 254 -26.18 -1.27 11.54
C PHE A 254 -26.63 -2.67 11.99
N TYR A 255 -27.81 -2.81 12.59
CA TYR A 255 -28.39 -4.12 12.89
C TYR A 255 -28.43 -4.97 11.61
N MET A 256 -27.86 -6.18 11.67
CA MET A 256 -27.70 -7.08 10.52
C MET A 256 -26.82 -6.56 9.38
N PHE A 257 -26.23 -5.37 9.53
CA PHE A 257 -25.36 -4.71 8.57
C PHE A 257 -23.98 -4.39 9.18
N ASP A 258 -23.57 -5.19 10.17
CA ASP A 258 -22.30 -5.11 10.88
C ASP A 258 -21.34 -6.26 10.48
N LEU A 259 -20.09 -6.18 10.92
CA LEU A 259 -19.06 -7.17 10.62
C LEU A 259 -19.44 -8.60 11.08
N PRO A 260 -19.88 -8.83 12.33
CA PRO A 260 -20.36 -10.13 12.78
C PRO A 260 -21.45 -10.72 11.87
N SER A 261 -22.46 -9.94 11.49
CA SER A 261 -23.54 -10.43 10.63
C SER A 261 -23.03 -10.81 9.24
N PHE A 262 -22.11 -10.04 8.65
CA PHE A 262 -21.50 -10.42 7.38
C PHE A 262 -20.61 -11.66 7.46
N PHE A 263 -19.91 -11.86 8.59
CA PHE A 263 -19.12 -13.09 8.80
C PHE A 263 -20.03 -14.31 8.91
N THR A 264 -21.14 -14.20 9.63
CA THR A 264 -22.14 -15.25 9.76
C THR A 264 -22.82 -15.54 8.43
N ALA A 265 -23.26 -14.52 7.69
CA ALA A 265 -23.82 -14.68 6.35
C ALA A 265 -22.84 -15.40 5.40
N LYS A 266 -21.56 -15.03 5.44
CA LYS A 266 -20.50 -15.72 4.67
C LYS A 266 -20.32 -17.18 5.08
N ALA A 267 -20.34 -17.48 6.39
CA ALA A 267 -20.15 -18.82 6.91
C ALA A 267 -21.31 -19.75 6.53
N LEU A 268 -22.54 -19.23 6.54
CA LEU A 268 -23.77 -19.94 6.20
C LEU A 268 -24.08 -19.97 4.69
N ASN A 269 -23.25 -19.35 3.85
CA ASN A 269 -23.52 -19.16 2.42
C ASN A 269 -24.88 -18.46 2.15
N MET A 270 -25.23 -17.49 2.99
CA MET A 270 -26.43 -16.66 2.87
C MET A 270 -26.07 -15.23 2.48
N CYS A 271 -27.04 -14.49 1.98
CA CYS A 271 -26.87 -13.10 1.56
C CYS A 271 -27.93 -12.23 2.24
N ILE A 272 -27.48 -11.23 2.99
CA ILE A 272 -28.34 -10.18 3.52
C ILE A 272 -28.71 -9.23 2.36
N PRO A 273 -29.96 -8.75 2.25
CA PRO A 273 -30.33 -7.73 1.27
C PRO A 273 -29.41 -6.51 1.35
N GLY A 274 -28.92 -6.00 0.21
CA GLY A 274 -27.93 -4.91 0.18
C GLY A 274 -26.51 -5.30 0.59
N GLY A 275 -26.30 -6.47 1.21
CA GLY A 275 -25.02 -6.98 1.67
C GLY A 275 -24.15 -7.66 0.59
N PRO A 276 -22.91 -8.04 0.95
CA PRO A 276 -21.97 -8.68 0.03
C PRO A 276 -22.25 -10.18 -0.16
N LYS A 277 -21.99 -10.69 -1.37
CA LYS A 277 -22.07 -12.13 -1.69
C LYS A 277 -20.69 -12.78 -1.70
N PHE A 278 -20.57 -13.99 -1.15
CA PHE A 278 -19.31 -14.75 -1.06
C PHE A 278 -19.41 -16.12 -1.70
N GLU A 279 -18.24 -16.73 -1.91
CA GLU A 279 -18.16 -18.16 -2.21
C GLU A 279 -18.51 -18.97 -0.95
N PRO A 280 -19.20 -20.12 -1.09
CA PRO A 280 -19.50 -21.01 0.02
C PRO A 280 -18.22 -21.43 0.75
N LEU A 281 -18.21 -21.30 2.08
CA LEU A 281 -17.06 -21.71 2.89
C LEU A 281 -16.93 -23.23 2.98
N TYR A 282 -18.07 -23.91 3.07
CA TYR A 282 -18.16 -25.36 3.07
C TYR A 282 -18.99 -25.78 1.85
N ARG A 283 -18.46 -26.74 1.08
CA ARG A 283 -19.09 -27.32 -0.11
C ARG A 283 -19.37 -28.81 0.08
N ASP A 284 -19.37 -29.24 1.33
CA ASP A 284 -19.53 -30.62 1.79
C ASP A 284 -20.99 -31.08 1.81
N VAL A 285 -21.94 -30.15 1.72
CA VAL A 285 -23.35 -30.48 1.47
C VAL A 285 -23.54 -30.50 -0.05
N GLU A 286 -23.44 -31.66 -0.68
CA GLU A 286 -23.91 -31.81 -2.05
C GLU A 286 -25.43 -31.59 -2.07
N LYS A 287 -25.95 -31.00 -3.15
CA LYS A 287 -27.40 -30.81 -3.30
C LYS A 287 -28.07 -32.19 -3.37
N GLY A 288 -28.63 -32.66 -2.27
CA GLY A 288 -29.28 -33.97 -2.17
C GLY A 288 -28.90 -34.78 -0.92
N ASP A 289 -27.85 -34.39 -0.18
CA ASP A 289 -27.35 -35.12 0.99
C ASP A 289 -28.06 -34.74 2.32
N GLU A 290 -29.10 -33.90 2.29
CA GLU A 290 -30.00 -33.84 3.44
C GLU A 290 -30.84 -35.13 3.41
N GLU A 291 -30.29 -36.18 4.02
CA GLU A 291 -30.99 -37.44 4.26
C GLU A 291 -32.40 -37.13 4.80
N TRP A 292 -33.42 -37.71 4.16
CA TRP A 292 -34.79 -37.59 4.65
C TRP A 292 -34.82 -38.16 6.07
N ASN A 293 -35.12 -37.30 7.02
CA ASN A 293 -35.05 -37.57 8.43
C ASN A 293 -36.44 -37.36 9.03
N GLU A 294 -36.74 -38.03 10.13
CA GLU A 294 -38.03 -37.86 10.81
C GLU A 294 -38.34 -36.39 11.18
N PHE A 295 -37.29 -35.58 11.39
CA PHE A 295 -37.39 -34.16 11.74
C PHE A 295 -37.71 -33.23 10.58
N ASN A 296 -37.45 -33.60 9.32
CA ASN A 296 -37.72 -32.76 8.14
C ASN A 296 -38.97 -33.21 7.35
N ASP A 297 -39.79 -34.09 7.92
CA ASP A 297 -41.08 -34.51 7.37
C ASP A 297 -42.07 -33.33 7.30
N ILE A 298 -42.55 -33.05 6.09
CA ILE A 298 -43.47 -31.95 5.79
C ILE A 298 -44.78 -32.05 6.60
N ASN A 299 -45.24 -33.26 6.92
CA ASN A 299 -46.49 -33.48 7.64
C ASN A 299 -46.39 -33.13 9.14
N LYS A 300 -45.17 -33.12 9.69
CA LYS A 300 -44.89 -32.79 11.10
C LYS A 300 -44.55 -31.32 11.31
N LEU A 301 -44.33 -30.54 10.24
CA LEU A 301 -43.90 -29.15 10.30
C LEU A 301 -45.06 -28.17 10.18
N ILE A 302 -45.35 -27.43 11.25
CA ILE A 302 -46.34 -26.34 11.23
C ILE A 302 -45.69 -25.06 10.69
N VAL A 303 -45.95 -24.74 9.41
CA VAL A 303 -45.43 -23.53 8.76
C VAL A 303 -46.43 -22.37 8.90
N ARG A 304 -46.36 -21.60 10.00
CA ARG A 304 -47.15 -20.36 10.16
C ARG A 304 -46.54 -19.18 9.42
N THR A 305 -45.22 -19.04 9.53
CA THR A 305 -44.44 -18.01 8.85
C THR A 305 -43.17 -18.62 8.26
N ARG A 306 -42.78 -18.14 7.08
CA ARG A 306 -41.56 -18.62 6.44
C ARG A 306 -40.33 -18.06 7.15
N THR A 307 -39.43 -18.92 7.59
CA THR A 307 -38.13 -18.52 8.13
C THR A 307 -37.31 -17.79 7.08
N ARG A 308 -37.13 -16.48 7.27
CA ARG A 308 -36.36 -15.61 6.37
C ARG A 308 -34.85 -15.77 6.61
N THR A 309 -34.06 -15.36 5.62
CA THR A 309 -32.59 -15.34 5.71
C THR A 309 -32.07 -14.50 6.87
N GLU A 310 -32.78 -13.41 7.17
CA GLU A 310 -32.49 -12.47 8.24
C GLU A 310 -32.63 -13.17 9.61
N GLY A 311 -33.69 -13.94 9.82
CA GLY A 311 -33.86 -14.74 11.03
C GLY A 311 -32.73 -15.76 11.22
N ARG A 312 -32.29 -16.39 10.12
CA ARG A 312 -31.16 -17.33 10.12
C ARG A 312 -29.81 -16.70 10.41
N VAL A 313 -29.60 -15.43 10.07
CA VAL A 313 -28.34 -14.73 10.38
C VAL A 313 -28.40 -14.09 11.77
N ALA A 314 -29.56 -13.57 12.19
CA ALA A 314 -29.77 -12.96 13.50
C ALA A 314 -29.64 -13.97 14.64
N PHE A 315 -30.24 -15.15 14.46
CA PHE A 315 -30.20 -16.25 15.42
C PHE A 315 -29.56 -17.50 14.78
N PRO A 316 -28.22 -17.49 14.58
CA PRO A 316 -27.56 -18.46 13.72
C PRO A 316 -27.58 -19.88 14.28
N TYR A 317 -27.64 -20.04 15.61
CA TYR A 317 -27.69 -21.34 16.27
C TYR A 317 -29.10 -21.96 16.33
N LEU A 318 -30.15 -21.15 16.19
CA LEU A 318 -31.54 -21.61 16.32
C LEU A 318 -32.10 -22.12 14.99
N TYR A 319 -31.88 -21.37 13.90
CA TYR A 319 -32.54 -21.63 12.61
C TYR A 319 -31.66 -22.33 11.57
N ASN A 320 -30.43 -22.75 11.91
CA ASN A 320 -29.54 -23.42 10.98
C ASN A 320 -29.03 -24.74 11.53
N ASN A 321 -28.97 -25.73 10.64
CA ASN A 321 -28.26 -26.97 10.89
C ASN A 321 -26.74 -26.74 10.73
N ARG A 322 -25.95 -27.27 11.66
CA ARG A 322 -24.47 -27.21 11.64
C ARG A 322 -23.89 -25.78 11.47
N PRO A 323 -24.18 -24.82 12.38
CA PRO A 323 -23.65 -23.47 12.32
C PRO A 323 -22.13 -23.44 12.62
N ARG A 324 -21.29 -23.54 11.58
CA ARG A 324 -19.83 -23.60 11.70
C ARG A 324 -19.18 -22.25 11.41
N LYS A 325 -18.27 -21.79 12.29
CA LYS A 325 -17.54 -20.50 12.18
C LYS A 325 -18.46 -19.27 12.08
N VAL A 326 -19.66 -19.36 12.66
CA VAL A 326 -20.56 -18.22 12.83
C VAL A 326 -20.06 -17.29 13.94
N LYS A 327 -20.52 -16.04 13.93
CA LYS A 327 -20.23 -15.01 14.94
C LYS A 327 -21.55 -14.40 15.43
N LEU A 328 -21.66 -14.22 16.74
CA LEU A 328 -22.80 -13.53 17.34
C LEU A 328 -22.63 -12.02 17.15
N SER A 329 -23.68 -11.36 16.69
CA SER A 329 -23.78 -9.90 16.60
C SER A 329 -24.35 -9.32 17.91
N SER A 330 -24.14 -8.03 18.13
CA SER A 330 -24.82 -7.31 19.21
C SER A 330 -26.30 -7.20 18.85
N TYR A 331 -27.19 -7.59 19.77
CA TYR A 331 -28.63 -7.55 19.51
C TYR A 331 -29.16 -6.12 19.42
N HIS A 332 -28.88 -5.29 20.43
CA HIS A 332 -29.37 -3.92 20.52
C HIS A 332 -28.46 -3.08 21.42
N THR A 333 -28.30 -1.79 21.10
CA THR A 333 -27.73 -0.78 21.99
C THR A 333 -28.83 0.15 22.48
N PRO A 334 -28.74 0.75 23.68
CA PRO A 334 -29.72 1.77 24.09
C PRO A 334 -29.87 2.85 23.02
N MET A 335 -31.12 3.19 22.68
CA MET A 335 -31.41 4.17 21.63
C MET A 335 -30.89 5.54 22.05
N VAL A 336 -30.06 6.14 21.19
CA VAL A 336 -29.48 7.47 21.43
C VAL A 336 -30.48 8.52 20.97
N MET A 337 -31.16 9.16 21.93
CA MET A 337 -32.15 10.22 21.69
C MET A 337 -31.48 11.60 21.75
N HIS A 338 -30.52 11.86 20.86
CA HIS A 338 -29.83 13.14 20.77
C HIS A 338 -30.52 14.05 19.75
N ILE A 339 -30.94 15.23 20.19
CA ILE A 339 -31.52 16.26 19.34
C ILE A 339 -30.41 17.25 18.95
N LYS A 340 -30.27 17.50 17.65
CA LYS A 340 -29.35 18.51 17.12
C LYS A 340 -30.08 19.85 17.14
N SER A 341 -29.51 20.83 17.81
CA SER A 341 -29.97 22.23 17.77
C SER A 341 -29.45 22.87 16.48
N GLU A 342 -30.36 23.34 15.63
CA GLU A 342 -30.03 24.02 14.38
C GLU A 342 -29.87 25.54 14.59
N ASP A 343 -30.65 26.13 15.50
CA ASP A 343 -30.64 27.58 15.77
C ASP A 343 -29.65 27.94 16.91
N PRO A 344 -28.66 28.81 16.64
CA PRO A 344 -27.69 29.27 17.65
C PRO A 344 -28.25 30.22 18.70
N ASP A 345 -29.40 30.85 18.42
CA ASP A 345 -30.01 31.81 19.33
C ASP A 345 -30.72 31.13 20.52
N LEU A 346 -30.98 29.83 20.43
CA LEU A 346 -31.60 29.06 21.50
C LEU A 346 -30.57 28.71 22.60
N PRO A 347 -30.96 28.72 23.88
CA PRO A 347 -30.11 28.28 24.99
C PRO A 347 -29.55 26.86 24.78
N ALA A 348 -28.39 26.53 25.37
CA ALA A 348 -27.81 25.19 25.22
C ALA A 348 -28.70 24.07 25.81
N PHE A 349 -29.42 24.37 26.89
CA PHE A 349 -30.40 23.49 27.50
C PHE A 349 -31.79 24.11 27.38
N TYR A 350 -32.62 23.56 26.49
CA TYR A 350 -33.99 23.98 26.30
C TYR A 350 -34.91 22.77 26.08
N TYR A 351 -36.19 22.98 26.30
CA TYR A 351 -37.20 21.97 26.05
C TYR A 351 -37.57 21.99 24.56
N ASP A 352 -36.96 21.09 23.79
CA ASP A 352 -37.15 21.05 22.35
C ASP A 352 -38.57 20.59 21.96
N PRO A 353 -39.20 21.17 20.93
CA PRO A 353 -40.53 20.76 20.46
C PRO A 353 -40.66 19.28 20.06
N LEU A 354 -39.55 18.59 19.75
CA LEU A 354 -39.53 17.15 19.48
C LEU A 354 -39.71 16.30 20.74
N ILE A 355 -39.56 16.88 21.94
CA ILE A 355 -39.73 16.17 23.21
C ILE A 355 -41.22 16.17 23.59
N ASN A 356 -41.74 14.99 23.91
CA ASN A 356 -43.14 14.84 24.34
C ASN A 356 -43.40 15.53 25.70
N PRO A 357 -44.41 16.41 25.82
CA PRO A 357 -44.72 17.14 27.04
C PRO A 357 -44.96 16.21 28.22
N ILE A 358 -44.39 16.56 29.38
CA ILE A 358 -44.57 15.80 30.61
C ILE A 358 -45.93 16.19 31.22
N SER A 359 -46.94 15.35 31.05
CA SER A 359 -48.25 15.53 31.69
C SER A 359 -48.20 15.09 33.14
N ASN A 360 -48.56 15.97 34.08
CA ASN A 360 -48.55 15.65 35.50
C ASN A 360 -49.95 15.14 35.95
N SER A 361 -50.28 13.87 35.68
CA SER A 361 -51.60 13.30 36.03
C SER A 361 -51.67 12.66 37.42
N ASN A 362 -50.55 12.57 38.15
CA ASN A 362 -50.51 11.96 39.49
C ASN A 362 -50.75 13.01 40.59
N GLN A 363 -51.98 13.52 40.69
CA GLN A 363 -52.38 14.38 41.80
C GLN A 363 -52.56 13.60 43.13
N GLY A 364 -52.79 12.27 43.09
CA GLY A 364 -53.09 11.47 44.28
C GLY A 364 -51.88 11.04 45.15
N PHE A 365 -50.64 11.34 44.75
CA PHE A 365 -49.43 10.98 45.51
C PHE A 365 -48.80 12.17 46.27
N ARG A 366 -49.44 13.35 46.25
CA ARG A 366 -48.92 14.58 46.86
C ARG A 366 -49.24 14.77 48.35
N ASP A 367 -50.16 13.99 48.93
CA ASP A 367 -50.55 14.12 50.35
C ASP A 367 -49.58 13.43 51.34
N ARG A 368 -48.38 13.05 50.89
CA ARG A 368 -47.25 12.70 51.77
C ARG A 368 -46.05 13.61 51.54
N LYS A 369 -46.27 14.90 51.25
CA LYS A 369 -45.32 15.87 51.77
C LYS A 369 -45.40 15.73 53.29
N VAL A 370 -44.35 15.17 53.88
CA VAL A 370 -44.09 15.40 55.30
C VAL A 370 -43.81 16.90 55.32
N ASP A 371 -44.85 17.70 55.61
CA ASP A 371 -44.65 19.06 56.06
C ASP A 371 -43.84 18.89 57.34
N VAL A 372 -42.53 19.10 57.23
CA VAL A 372 -41.66 19.22 58.39
C VAL A 372 -42.18 20.48 59.05
N ASP A 373 -42.81 20.36 60.22
CA ASP A 373 -43.27 21.52 60.98
C ASP A 373 -42.10 22.51 61.06
N ASP A 374 -42.33 23.76 60.67
CA ASP A 374 -41.33 24.84 60.70
C ASP A 374 -40.85 25.15 62.14
N ASP A 375 -41.30 24.40 63.15
CA ASP A 375 -40.95 24.52 64.58
C ASP A 375 -39.59 23.88 64.94
N ASP A 376 -38.99 23.06 64.06
CA ASP A 376 -37.59 22.64 64.16
C ASP A 376 -36.71 23.59 63.31
N ASP A 377 -36.11 24.60 63.96
CA ASP A 377 -35.21 25.65 63.42
C ASP A 377 -33.93 25.11 62.74
N PHE A 378 -34.04 24.23 61.73
CA PHE A 378 -32.91 23.77 60.95
C PHE A 378 -32.49 24.85 59.95
N VAL A 379 -31.52 25.68 60.33
CA VAL A 379 -30.88 26.67 59.46
C VAL A 379 -29.59 26.09 58.88
N LEU A 380 -29.39 26.25 57.57
CA LEU A 380 -28.10 25.92 56.95
C LEU A 380 -27.01 26.81 57.55
N PRO A 381 -25.82 26.27 57.90
CA PRO A 381 -24.73 27.08 58.42
C PRO A 381 -24.34 28.23 57.48
N ASP A 382 -23.95 29.37 58.06
CA ASP A 382 -23.47 30.53 57.30
C ASP A 382 -22.30 30.14 56.39
N GLY A 383 -22.41 30.49 55.11
CA GLY A 383 -21.45 30.11 54.06
C GLY A 383 -21.77 28.82 53.31
N VAL A 384 -22.90 28.16 53.60
CA VAL A 384 -23.40 27.04 52.80
C VAL A 384 -24.28 27.55 51.66
N GLU A 385 -23.67 27.66 50.48
CA GLU A 385 -24.32 27.99 49.21
C GLU A 385 -24.30 26.78 48.25
N PRO A 386 -25.16 26.75 47.21
CA PRO A 386 -25.02 25.82 46.10
C PRO A 386 -23.58 25.81 45.55
N LEU A 387 -23.00 24.60 45.41
CA LEU A 387 -21.57 24.39 45.09
C LEU A 387 -21.00 25.23 43.92
N LEU A 388 -21.82 25.57 42.93
CA LEU A 388 -21.43 26.24 41.69
C LEU A 388 -22.25 27.52 41.43
N GLN A 389 -22.70 28.21 42.49
CA GLN A 389 -23.52 29.43 42.36
C GLN A 389 -22.83 30.54 41.55
N GLY A 390 -21.50 30.64 41.61
CA GLY A 390 -20.71 31.64 40.88
C GLY A 390 -20.48 31.34 39.39
N THR A 391 -20.94 30.20 38.86
CA THR A 391 -20.76 29.82 37.45
C THR A 391 -22.09 29.72 36.72
N GLU A 392 -22.16 30.29 35.52
CA GLU A 392 -23.34 30.17 34.66
C GLU A 392 -23.60 28.71 34.23
N LEU A 393 -24.86 28.37 34.00
CA LEU A 393 -25.29 27.01 33.68
C LEU A 393 -24.75 26.51 32.32
N TYR A 394 -24.66 27.40 31.35
CA TYR A 394 -24.14 27.11 30.01
C TYR A 394 -23.35 28.31 29.49
N SER A 395 -22.39 28.00 28.63
CA SER A 395 -21.60 28.97 27.87
C SER A 395 -21.83 28.79 26.36
N ASP A 396 -21.33 29.71 25.56
CA ASP A 396 -21.40 29.66 24.09
C ASP A 396 -20.83 28.36 23.51
N THR A 397 -19.82 27.76 24.17
CA THR A 397 -19.17 26.51 23.71
C THR A 397 -19.83 25.24 24.23
N THR A 398 -20.82 25.35 25.13
CA THR A 398 -21.46 24.20 25.78
C THR A 398 -22.26 23.37 24.78
N ARG A 399 -23.05 24.03 23.93
CA ARG A 399 -23.84 23.37 22.87
C ARG A 399 -22.95 22.56 21.92
N ASP A 400 -21.90 23.20 21.42
CA ASP A 400 -20.94 22.60 20.52
C ASP A 400 -20.20 21.42 21.17
N GLY A 401 -19.84 21.55 22.45
CA GLY A 401 -19.26 20.48 23.24
C GLY A 401 -20.17 19.24 23.35
N ILE A 402 -21.47 19.45 23.56
CA ILE A 402 -22.48 18.37 23.61
C ILE A 402 -22.63 17.72 22.23
N SER A 403 -22.69 18.51 21.16
CA SER A 403 -22.76 17.99 19.78
C SER A 403 -21.54 17.13 19.44
N LEU A 404 -20.33 17.55 19.82
CA LEU A 404 -19.08 16.81 19.62
C LEU A 404 -19.04 15.48 20.36
N LEU A 405 -19.78 15.32 21.47
CA LEU A 405 -19.85 14.05 22.20
C LEU A 405 -20.44 12.93 21.33
N PHE A 406 -21.44 13.27 20.51
CA PHE A 406 -22.14 12.36 19.60
C PHE A 406 -21.54 12.33 18.19
N ALA A 407 -20.49 13.12 17.93
CA ALA A 407 -19.82 13.15 16.65
C ALA A 407 -19.06 11.83 16.35
N PRO A 408 -18.93 11.44 15.08
CA PRO A 408 -18.15 10.27 14.70
C PRO A 408 -16.66 10.47 15.01
N ARG A 409 -15.93 9.37 15.25
CA ARG A 409 -14.46 9.41 15.27
C ARG A 409 -13.97 9.98 13.93
N PRO A 410 -13.09 11.00 13.90
CA PRO A 410 -12.20 11.46 14.97
C PRO A 410 -12.68 12.65 15.83
N PHE A 411 -13.88 13.18 15.58
CA PHE A 411 -14.34 14.47 16.12
C PHE A 411 -14.72 14.40 17.60
N ASN A 412 -15.09 13.23 18.11
CA ASN A 412 -15.34 12.98 19.53
C ASN A 412 -14.08 12.92 20.42
N MET A 413 -12.88 13.20 19.89
CA MET A 413 -11.61 13.11 20.62
C MET A 413 -10.79 14.40 20.53
N ARG A 414 -10.57 15.05 21.68
CA ARG A 414 -9.73 16.27 21.81
C ARG A 414 -8.26 16.04 21.46
N SER A 415 -7.68 14.95 21.97
CA SER A 415 -6.29 14.58 21.75
C SER A 415 -6.16 13.28 20.96
N GLY A 416 -5.02 13.09 20.30
CA GLY A 416 -4.80 11.89 19.49
C GLY A 416 -3.42 11.83 18.85
N LYS A 417 -3.20 10.77 18.08
CA LYS A 417 -2.02 10.63 17.23
C LYS A 417 -2.35 11.10 15.81
N THR A 418 -1.38 11.69 15.15
CA THR A 418 -1.47 11.94 13.70
C THR A 418 -1.45 10.60 12.97
N ARG A 419 -2.04 10.59 11.78
CA ARG A 419 -2.13 9.41 10.91
C ARG A 419 -1.50 9.73 9.58
N ARG A 420 -1.12 8.71 8.82
CA ARG A 420 -0.69 8.94 7.44
C ARG A 420 -1.91 9.32 6.59
N ALA A 421 -1.74 10.24 5.64
CA ALA A 421 -2.83 10.70 4.78
C ALA A 421 -3.58 9.53 4.09
N GLU A 422 -2.85 8.51 3.63
CA GLU A 422 -3.47 7.33 2.99
C GLU A 422 -4.23 6.41 3.97
N ASP A 423 -3.97 6.49 5.27
CA ASP A 423 -4.60 5.63 6.27
C ASP A 423 -6.00 6.12 6.65
N ILE A 424 -6.39 7.33 6.21
CA ILE A 424 -7.70 7.96 6.50
C ILE A 424 -8.68 7.68 5.34
N PRO A 425 -9.72 6.86 5.54
CA PRO A 425 -10.74 6.62 4.52
C PRO A 425 -11.87 7.65 4.56
N LEU A 426 -11.81 8.65 3.69
CA LEU A 426 -12.83 9.71 3.61
C LEU A 426 -14.24 9.20 3.27
N VAL A 427 -14.34 8.11 2.50
CA VAL A 427 -15.63 7.60 1.95
C VAL A 427 -16.04 6.25 2.53
N SER A 428 -15.39 5.78 3.60
CA SER A 428 -15.70 4.44 4.13
C SER A 428 -17.11 4.32 4.68
N GLU A 429 -17.58 5.34 5.39
CA GLU A 429 -18.90 5.30 6.02
C GLU A 429 -20.00 5.23 4.96
N TRP A 430 -19.83 5.93 3.84
CA TRP A 430 -20.84 5.97 2.77
C TRP A 430 -21.23 4.62 2.20
N TYR A 431 -20.31 3.66 2.09
CA TYR A 431 -20.61 2.31 1.58
C TYR A 431 -20.81 1.26 2.69
N LYS A 432 -20.55 1.63 3.95
CA LYS A 432 -20.93 0.83 5.12
C LYS A 432 -22.40 1.05 5.49
N GLU A 433 -23.00 2.14 5.02
CA GLU A 433 -24.44 2.36 5.07
C GLU A 433 -25.18 1.64 3.95
N HIS A 434 -26.49 1.47 4.11
CA HIS A 434 -27.37 1.00 3.04
C HIS A 434 -27.36 1.98 1.86
N CYS A 435 -27.37 1.42 0.66
CA CYS A 435 -27.47 2.22 -0.56
C CYS A 435 -28.91 2.76 -0.72
N PRO A 436 -29.11 4.06 -1.02
CA PRO A 436 -30.43 4.61 -1.31
C PRO A 436 -31.14 3.83 -2.42
N ALA A 437 -32.42 3.51 -2.23
CA ALA A 437 -33.20 2.70 -3.18
C ALA A 437 -33.34 3.35 -4.56
N SER A 438 -33.33 4.69 -4.62
CA SER A 438 -33.39 5.49 -5.84
C SER A 438 -32.18 5.32 -6.76
N TYR A 439 -31.03 4.85 -6.23
CA TYR A 439 -29.82 4.70 -7.02
C TYR A 439 -29.90 3.51 -7.98
N PRO A 440 -29.34 3.61 -9.20
CA PRO A 440 -29.43 2.56 -10.20
C PRO A 440 -28.63 1.31 -9.81
N VAL A 441 -28.97 0.18 -10.44
CA VAL A 441 -28.36 -1.15 -10.19
C VAL A 441 -26.83 -1.10 -10.21
N LYS A 442 -26.24 -0.35 -11.15
CA LYS A 442 -24.78 -0.20 -11.27
C LYS A 442 -24.13 0.28 -9.96
N VAL A 443 -24.75 1.23 -9.27
CA VAL A 443 -24.24 1.82 -8.03
C VAL A 443 -24.48 0.86 -6.87
N ARG A 444 -25.67 0.26 -6.78
CA ARG A 444 -25.99 -0.75 -5.76
C ARG A 444 -25.00 -1.92 -5.77
N VAL A 445 -24.61 -2.39 -6.96
CA VAL A 445 -23.57 -3.42 -7.13
C VAL A 445 -22.20 -2.92 -6.67
N SER A 446 -21.86 -1.65 -6.92
CA SER A 446 -20.59 -1.07 -6.45
C SER A 446 -20.53 -0.97 -4.93
N TYR A 447 -21.63 -0.58 -4.25
CA TYR A 447 -21.74 -0.63 -2.78
C TYR A 447 -21.47 -2.05 -2.26
N GLN A 448 -22.16 -3.05 -2.80
CA GLN A 448 -21.96 -4.46 -2.40
C GLN A 448 -20.53 -4.94 -2.61
N LYS A 449 -19.85 -4.52 -3.68
CA LYS A 449 -18.45 -4.90 -3.96
C LYS A 449 -17.46 -4.22 -3.02
N LEU A 450 -17.67 -2.94 -2.69
CA LEU A 450 -16.84 -2.23 -1.72
C LEU A 450 -16.99 -2.83 -0.34
N LEU A 451 -18.24 -3.12 0.06
CA LEU A 451 -18.55 -3.82 1.30
C LEU A 451 -17.93 -5.22 1.35
N LYS A 452 -17.98 -5.96 0.23
CA LYS A 452 -17.30 -7.26 0.10
C LYS A 452 -15.80 -7.13 0.33
N CYS A 453 -15.15 -6.10 -0.22
CA CYS A 453 -13.73 -5.87 -0.01
C CYS A 453 -13.42 -5.52 1.46
N TYR A 454 -14.26 -4.71 2.09
CA TYR A 454 -14.15 -4.36 3.52
C TYR A 454 -14.24 -5.60 4.41
N VAL A 455 -15.29 -6.41 4.24
CA VAL A 455 -15.48 -7.66 5.00
C VAL A 455 -14.33 -8.64 4.77
N GLN A 456 -13.82 -8.78 3.53
CA GLN A 456 -12.67 -9.65 3.25
C GLN A 456 -11.37 -9.17 3.91
N ASN A 457 -11.18 -7.86 4.04
CA ASN A 457 -10.00 -7.30 4.69
C ASN A 457 -10.05 -7.56 6.20
N GLU A 458 -11.19 -7.34 6.85
CA GLU A 458 -11.35 -7.59 8.30
C GLU A 458 -11.34 -9.09 8.63
N LEU A 459 -11.98 -9.94 7.80
CA LEU A 459 -12.02 -11.39 8.04
C LEU A 459 -10.62 -12.04 8.04
N HIS A 460 -9.74 -11.58 7.15
CA HIS A 460 -8.37 -12.12 7.02
C HIS A 460 -7.33 -11.27 7.75
N ARG A 461 -7.76 -10.30 8.56
CA ARG A 461 -6.86 -9.45 9.33
C ARG A 461 -6.14 -10.31 10.36
N LYS A 462 -4.82 -10.37 10.26
CA LYS A 462 -3.94 -10.97 11.28
C LYS A 462 -3.19 -9.85 11.99
N PRO A 463 -2.95 -9.96 13.31
CA PRO A 463 -2.09 -9.02 13.99
C PRO A 463 -0.70 -9.02 13.32
N PRO A 464 -0.08 -7.84 13.12
CA PRO A 464 1.24 -7.77 12.52
C PRO A 464 2.24 -8.51 13.40
N LYS A 465 3.01 -9.42 12.81
CA LYS A 465 4.08 -10.13 13.54
C LYS A 465 5.12 -9.10 13.98
N ALA A 466 5.62 -9.23 15.22
CA ALA A 466 6.77 -8.45 15.66
C ALA A 466 7.96 -8.77 14.74
N GLN A 467 8.60 -7.74 14.19
CA GLN A 467 9.75 -7.85 13.28
C GLN A 467 10.80 -6.81 13.69
N LYS A 468 12.08 -7.10 13.43
CA LYS A 468 13.14 -6.10 13.59
C LYS A 468 12.90 -4.95 12.62
N LYS A 469 12.81 -3.72 13.13
CA LYS A 469 12.66 -2.52 12.30
C LYS A 469 13.91 -2.35 11.42
N LYS A 470 13.70 -2.26 10.11
CA LYS A 470 14.76 -2.05 9.11
C LYS A 470 14.39 -0.80 8.31
N ASP A 471 15.06 0.30 8.61
CA ASP A 471 14.81 1.58 7.95
C ASP A 471 15.79 1.74 6.78
N LEU A 472 15.29 1.49 5.55
CA LEU A 472 16.10 1.54 4.34
C LEU A 472 16.76 2.91 4.16
N PHE A 473 16.00 4.01 4.27
CA PHE A 473 16.53 5.36 4.05
C PHE A 473 17.54 5.79 5.10
N ARG A 474 17.35 5.39 6.37
CA ARG A 474 18.36 5.62 7.41
C ARG A 474 19.66 4.87 7.12
N SER A 475 19.56 3.63 6.61
CA SER A 475 20.72 2.86 6.18
C SER A 475 21.41 3.48 4.96
N LEU A 476 20.67 4.02 4.00
CA LEU A 476 21.23 4.66 2.81
C LEU A 476 21.88 6.01 3.17
N ALA A 477 21.22 6.83 3.97
CA ALA A 477 21.73 8.12 4.45
C ALA A 477 23.03 7.98 5.26
N GLY A 478 23.18 6.88 6.01
CA GLY A 478 24.42 6.55 6.72
C GLY A 478 25.62 6.23 5.81
N THR A 479 25.40 5.99 4.51
CA THR A 479 26.49 5.76 3.54
C THR A 479 26.98 7.07 2.93
N LYS A 480 28.25 7.14 2.52
CA LYS A 480 28.80 8.32 1.81
C LYS A 480 28.18 8.61 0.43
N PHE A 481 27.43 7.67 -0.13
CA PHE A 481 26.88 7.76 -1.48
C PHE A 481 25.54 8.48 -1.57
N PHE A 482 24.95 8.83 -0.42
CA PHE A 482 23.68 9.56 -0.38
C PHE A 482 23.82 10.86 0.41
N GLN A 483 23.16 11.89 -0.11
CA GLN A 483 23.03 13.20 0.53
C GLN A 483 21.55 13.58 0.62
N SER A 484 21.25 14.50 1.51
CA SER A 484 19.90 15.02 1.76
C SER A 484 19.81 16.45 1.25
N THR A 485 18.64 16.87 0.78
CA THR A 485 18.30 18.26 0.45
C THR A 485 16.78 18.42 0.48
N GLU A 486 16.29 19.64 0.37
CA GLU A 486 14.86 19.98 0.31
C GLU A 486 14.57 20.60 -1.05
N ILE A 487 13.64 20.02 -1.80
CA ILE A 487 13.25 20.47 -3.15
C ILE A 487 11.73 20.38 -3.32
N ASP A 488 11.21 21.14 -4.28
CA ASP A 488 9.82 21.05 -4.69
C ASP A 488 9.47 19.64 -5.18
N TRP A 489 8.26 19.18 -4.84
CA TRP A 489 7.73 17.89 -5.26
C TRP A 489 7.68 17.72 -6.78
N VAL A 490 7.37 18.79 -7.53
CA VAL A 490 7.34 18.72 -9.01
C VAL A 490 8.74 18.49 -9.57
N GLU A 491 9.74 19.16 -8.99
CA GLU A 491 11.15 18.93 -9.32
C GLU A 491 11.55 17.48 -9.04
N ALA A 492 11.24 16.96 -7.84
CA ALA A 492 11.50 15.56 -7.49
C ALA A 492 10.81 14.59 -8.45
N GLY A 493 9.57 14.90 -8.87
CA GLY A 493 8.80 14.11 -9.82
C GLY A 493 9.42 14.05 -11.21
N LEU A 494 9.85 15.20 -11.75
CA LEU A 494 10.56 15.29 -13.02
C LEU A 494 11.88 14.52 -12.98
N GLN A 495 12.64 14.64 -11.88
CA GLN A 495 13.88 13.89 -11.68
C GLN A 495 13.62 12.37 -11.68
N VAL A 496 12.62 11.88 -10.94
CA VAL A 496 12.29 10.44 -10.90
C VAL A 496 11.86 9.93 -12.29
N CYS A 497 11.11 10.72 -13.05
CA CYS A 497 10.72 10.36 -14.41
C CYS A 497 11.93 10.28 -15.36
N ARG A 498 12.81 11.30 -15.34
CA ARG A 498 14.06 11.35 -16.12
C ARG A 498 14.98 10.19 -15.76
N GLN A 499 15.21 9.94 -14.47
CA GLN A 499 16.00 8.81 -13.95
C GLN A 499 15.41 7.47 -14.41
N GLY A 500 14.09 7.28 -14.27
CA GLY A 500 13.41 6.05 -14.69
C GLY A 500 13.55 5.78 -16.18
N HIS A 501 13.36 6.81 -17.01
CA HIS A 501 13.56 6.73 -18.47
C HIS A 501 15.01 6.34 -18.81
N ASN A 502 15.99 7.06 -18.25
CA ASN A 502 17.42 6.80 -18.47
C ASN A 502 17.81 5.37 -18.05
N MET A 503 17.34 4.87 -16.91
CA MET A 503 17.65 3.51 -16.46
C MET A 503 17.09 2.43 -17.40
N LEU A 504 15.85 2.60 -17.86
CA LEU A 504 15.24 1.65 -18.79
C LEU A 504 15.93 1.72 -20.16
N ASN A 505 16.27 2.92 -20.63
CA ASN A 505 16.97 3.10 -21.89
C ASN A 505 18.41 2.52 -21.84
N LEU A 506 19.15 2.77 -20.75
CA LEU A 506 20.45 2.15 -20.50
C LEU A 506 20.37 0.63 -20.51
N LEU A 507 19.26 0.03 -20.02
CA LEU A 507 19.08 -1.42 -20.05
C LEU A 507 18.84 -1.95 -21.47
N ILE A 508 18.12 -1.20 -22.31
CA ILE A 508 17.93 -1.50 -23.74
C ILE A 508 19.28 -1.47 -24.46
N HIS A 509 20.06 -0.39 -24.30
CA HIS A 509 21.38 -0.26 -24.89
C HIS A 509 22.38 -1.29 -24.36
N ARG A 510 22.37 -1.61 -23.06
CA ARG A 510 23.24 -2.64 -22.44
C ARG A 510 23.00 -4.04 -23.02
N LYS A 511 21.78 -4.32 -23.52
CA LYS A 511 21.45 -5.57 -24.21
C LYS A 511 21.76 -5.55 -25.73
N GLY A 512 22.23 -4.42 -26.25
CA GLY A 512 22.48 -4.21 -27.67
C GLY A 512 21.19 -4.36 -28.49
N LEU A 513 20.16 -3.60 -28.11
CA LEU A 513 18.83 -3.57 -28.73
C LEU A 513 18.58 -2.21 -29.41
N ASN A 514 19.46 -1.81 -30.33
CA ASN A 514 19.43 -0.48 -30.97
C ASN A 514 18.22 -0.27 -31.91
N TYR A 515 17.44 -1.32 -32.18
CA TYR A 515 16.24 -1.30 -33.02
C TYR A 515 14.93 -1.12 -32.21
N LEU A 516 15.05 -0.87 -30.90
CA LEU A 516 13.95 -0.49 -30.03
C LEU A 516 14.16 0.94 -29.57
N HIS A 517 13.10 1.74 -29.63
CA HIS A 517 13.05 3.08 -29.08
C HIS A 517 12.08 3.10 -27.89
N LEU A 518 12.51 3.72 -26.80
CA LEU A 518 11.67 4.03 -25.65
C LEU A 518 11.40 5.52 -25.70
N ASP A 519 10.14 5.90 -25.90
CA ASP A 519 9.75 7.31 -25.91
C ASP A 519 9.60 7.87 -24.48
N TYR A 520 9.36 9.17 -24.35
CA TYR A 520 9.31 9.84 -23.04
C TYR A 520 8.03 9.56 -22.24
N ASN A 521 6.96 9.11 -22.92
CA ASN A 521 5.75 8.57 -22.31
C ASN A 521 5.81 7.05 -22.05
N PHE A 522 7.02 6.48 -22.13
CA PHE A 522 7.34 5.09 -21.82
C PHE A 522 6.64 4.06 -22.73
N ASN A 523 6.30 4.38 -23.97
CA ASN A 523 6.00 3.37 -24.99
C ASN A 523 7.31 2.79 -25.54
N LEU A 524 7.34 1.46 -25.69
CA LEU A 524 8.46 0.76 -26.33
C LEU A 524 8.01 0.41 -27.75
N LYS A 525 8.60 1.09 -28.74
CA LYS A 525 8.25 0.94 -30.16
C LYS A 525 9.46 0.35 -30.91
N PRO A 526 9.26 -0.58 -31.86
CA PRO A 526 10.33 -1.00 -32.77
C PRO A 526 10.56 0.09 -33.83
N ILE A 527 11.81 0.45 -34.09
CA ILE A 527 12.17 1.47 -35.10
C ILE A 527 11.97 0.92 -36.53
N LYS A 528 12.16 -0.39 -36.69
CA LYS A 528 12.01 -1.12 -37.93
C LYS A 528 11.28 -2.44 -37.70
N THR A 529 10.81 -3.07 -38.77
CA THR A 529 10.30 -4.45 -38.69
C THR A 529 11.40 -5.40 -38.24
N LEU A 530 11.16 -6.11 -37.13
CA LEU A 530 12.16 -6.96 -36.50
C LEU A 530 12.22 -8.34 -37.13
N THR A 531 13.44 -8.83 -37.36
CA THR A 531 13.67 -10.24 -37.71
C THR A 531 13.26 -11.18 -36.57
N THR A 532 13.08 -12.47 -36.86
CA THR A 532 12.75 -13.47 -35.83
C THR A 532 13.82 -13.56 -34.73
N LYS A 533 15.10 -13.38 -35.09
CA LYS A 533 16.24 -13.35 -34.15
C LYS A 533 16.19 -12.11 -33.26
N GLU A 534 15.99 -10.93 -33.83
CA GLU A 534 15.84 -9.68 -33.09
C GLU A 534 14.63 -9.75 -32.15
N ARG A 535 13.47 -10.20 -32.63
CA ARG A 535 12.24 -10.38 -31.84
C ARG A 535 12.42 -11.32 -30.64
N LYS A 536 13.13 -12.44 -30.83
CA LYS A 536 13.45 -13.38 -29.75
C LYS A 536 14.41 -12.75 -28.73
N LYS A 537 15.40 -11.98 -29.18
CA LYS A 537 16.38 -11.29 -28.31
C LYS A 537 15.76 -10.14 -27.51
N SER A 538 14.84 -9.40 -28.13
CA SER A 538 14.24 -8.18 -27.58
C SER A 538 13.01 -8.41 -26.71
N ARG A 539 12.54 -9.65 -26.59
CA ARG A 539 11.39 -10.02 -25.75
C ARG A 539 11.69 -9.81 -24.27
N PHE A 540 11.32 -8.64 -23.76
CA PHE A 540 11.37 -8.35 -22.33
C PHE A 540 10.29 -9.12 -21.56
N GLY A 541 10.59 -9.40 -20.28
CA GLY A 541 9.66 -10.06 -19.37
C GLY A 541 8.82 -9.06 -18.57
N ASN A 542 7.95 -9.60 -17.71
CA ASN A 542 7.03 -8.80 -16.89
C ASN A 542 7.74 -7.78 -15.98
N ALA A 543 8.97 -8.06 -15.52
CA ALA A 543 9.72 -7.14 -14.65
C ALA A 543 9.96 -5.77 -15.30
N PHE A 544 10.44 -5.79 -16.56
CA PHE A 544 10.73 -4.57 -17.32
C PHE A 544 9.43 -3.83 -17.65
N HIS A 545 8.45 -4.53 -18.21
CA HIS A 545 7.21 -3.91 -18.64
C HIS A 545 6.35 -3.41 -17.47
N LEU A 546 6.27 -4.13 -16.35
CA LEU A 546 5.53 -3.66 -15.19
C LEU A 546 6.19 -2.42 -14.56
N CYS A 547 7.53 -2.36 -14.50
CA CYS A 547 8.25 -1.16 -14.06
C CYS A 547 8.00 0.02 -15.00
N ARG A 548 8.09 -0.20 -16.31
CA ARG A 548 7.80 0.79 -17.36
C ARG A 548 6.39 1.37 -17.22
N GLU A 549 5.36 0.52 -17.03
CA GLU A 549 3.98 1.00 -16.89
C GLU A 549 3.73 1.74 -15.58
N ILE A 550 4.44 1.39 -14.49
CA ILE A 550 4.40 2.15 -13.24
C ILE A 550 5.00 3.54 -13.44
N LEU A 551 6.15 3.62 -14.13
CA LEU A 551 6.76 4.91 -14.48
C LEU A 551 5.87 5.73 -15.40
N ARG A 552 5.15 5.11 -16.35
CA ARG A 552 4.12 5.80 -17.15
C ARG A 552 3.03 6.41 -16.28
N LEU A 553 2.48 5.65 -15.32
CA LEU A 553 1.47 6.19 -14.40
C LEU A 553 2.01 7.39 -13.62
N THR A 554 3.24 7.28 -13.11
CA THR A 554 3.90 8.38 -12.40
C THR A 554 4.10 9.59 -13.29
N LYS A 555 4.56 9.40 -14.52
CA LYS A 555 4.75 10.46 -15.52
C LYS A 555 3.44 11.20 -15.80
N LEU A 556 2.33 10.49 -16.02
CA LEU A 556 1.01 11.11 -16.20
C LEU A 556 0.59 12.00 -15.01
N VAL A 557 0.89 11.57 -13.78
CA VAL A 557 0.56 12.33 -12.56
C VAL A 557 1.47 13.55 -12.42
N VAL A 558 2.78 13.39 -12.64
CA VAL A 558 3.76 14.49 -12.56
C VAL A 558 3.47 15.52 -13.64
N ASP A 559 3.26 15.10 -14.89
CA ASP A 559 2.97 15.99 -16.02
C ASP A 559 1.68 16.80 -15.80
N ALA A 560 0.67 16.22 -15.16
CA ALA A 560 -0.55 16.96 -14.81
C ALA A 560 -0.23 18.11 -13.85
N ASN A 561 0.62 17.88 -12.85
CA ASN A 561 1.06 18.93 -11.93
C ASN A 561 1.99 19.94 -12.63
N VAL A 562 2.82 19.50 -13.58
CA VAL A 562 3.65 20.41 -14.39
C VAL A 562 2.77 21.35 -15.21
N GLN A 563 1.72 20.85 -15.85
CA GLN A 563 0.78 21.68 -16.62
C GLN A 563 0.03 22.71 -15.75
N PHE A 564 -0.28 22.35 -14.50
CA PHE A 564 -0.82 23.30 -13.51
C PHE A 564 0.22 24.37 -13.15
N ARG A 565 1.47 23.98 -12.90
CA ARG A 565 2.54 24.91 -12.53
C ARG A 565 2.99 25.83 -13.66
N LEU A 566 2.80 25.43 -14.92
CA LEU A 566 3.04 26.26 -16.10
C LEU A 566 1.91 27.26 -16.39
N GLY A 567 0.81 27.23 -15.64
CA GLY A 567 -0.33 28.12 -15.90
C GLY A 567 -1.30 27.64 -16.98
N ASN A 568 -1.07 26.48 -17.60
CA ASN A 568 -1.86 25.98 -18.73
C ASN A 568 -3.20 25.36 -18.32
N VAL A 569 -3.31 24.89 -17.07
CA VAL A 569 -4.45 24.17 -16.51
C VAL A 569 -4.76 24.71 -15.12
N ASP A 570 -6.03 24.92 -14.79
CA ASP A 570 -6.43 25.41 -13.47
C ASP A 570 -6.42 24.31 -12.39
N ALA A 571 -6.53 24.70 -11.11
CA ALA A 571 -6.50 23.77 -10.00
C ALA A 571 -7.66 22.74 -10.02
N PHE A 572 -8.85 23.17 -10.48
CA PHE A 572 -10.02 22.29 -10.59
C PHE A 572 -9.88 21.23 -11.69
N GLN A 573 -9.32 21.60 -12.85
CA GLN A 573 -9.01 20.68 -13.94
C GLN A 573 -7.84 19.77 -13.57
N LEU A 574 -6.85 20.24 -12.82
CA LEU A 574 -5.81 19.39 -12.23
C LEU A 574 -6.47 18.32 -11.35
N ALA A 575 -7.36 18.71 -10.43
CA ALA A 575 -8.02 17.78 -9.53
C ALA A 575 -8.91 16.77 -10.29
N ASP A 576 -9.71 17.20 -11.28
CA ASP A 576 -10.48 16.30 -12.16
C ASP A 576 -9.56 15.40 -13.01
N GLY A 577 -8.42 15.92 -13.44
CA GLY A 577 -7.38 15.21 -14.17
C GLY A 577 -6.78 14.08 -13.34
N LEU A 578 -6.34 14.35 -12.10
CA LEU A 578 -5.86 13.35 -11.15
C LEU A 578 -6.93 12.31 -10.85
N GLN A 579 -8.18 12.74 -10.62
CA GLN A 579 -9.31 11.82 -10.44
C GLN A 579 -9.47 10.89 -11.66
N TYR A 580 -9.37 11.46 -12.86
CA TYR A 580 -9.48 10.71 -14.10
C TYR A 580 -8.33 9.70 -14.25
N ILE A 581 -7.09 10.10 -14.00
CA ILE A 581 -5.90 9.23 -14.04
C ILE A 581 -6.12 8.02 -13.13
N PHE A 582 -6.38 8.24 -11.83
CA PHE A 582 -6.51 7.15 -10.87
C PHE A 582 -7.76 6.29 -11.08
N SER A 583 -8.80 6.82 -11.71
CA SER A 583 -9.99 6.06 -12.09
C SER A 583 -9.79 5.21 -13.35
N HIS A 584 -8.92 5.61 -14.26
CA HIS A 584 -8.77 5.01 -15.59
C HIS A 584 -7.35 4.50 -15.89
N VAL A 585 -6.59 4.10 -14.85
CA VAL A 585 -5.26 3.49 -15.02
C VAL A 585 -5.27 2.31 -15.99
N GLY A 586 -6.33 1.50 -16.03
CA GLY A 586 -6.45 0.39 -16.98
C GLY A 586 -6.61 0.80 -18.45
N GLN A 587 -6.96 2.05 -18.72
CA GLN A 587 -7.10 2.61 -20.06
C GLN A 587 -5.87 3.43 -20.44
N LEU A 588 -5.36 4.26 -19.52
CA LEU A 588 -4.20 5.12 -19.75
C LEU A 588 -2.87 4.35 -19.71
N THR A 589 -2.85 3.21 -19.04
CA THR A 589 -1.69 2.30 -18.96
C THR A 589 -2.06 0.89 -19.41
N GLY A 590 -1.03 0.06 -19.62
CA GLY A 590 -1.14 -1.36 -19.94
C GLY A 590 -0.80 -2.30 -18.77
N MET A 591 -0.76 -1.82 -17.52
CA MET A 591 -0.25 -2.59 -16.36
C MET A 591 -0.92 -3.97 -16.18
N TYR A 592 -2.22 -4.08 -16.48
CA TYR A 592 -2.98 -5.33 -16.33
C TYR A 592 -2.48 -6.46 -17.23
N ARG A 593 -1.84 -6.14 -18.36
CA ARG A 593 -1.27 -7.13 -19.30
C ARG A 593 -0.08 -7.87 -18.68
N TYR A 594 0.70 -7.18 -17.87
CA TYR A 594 1.93 -7.72 -17.24
C TYR A 594 1.69 -8.25 -15.81
N LYS A 595 0.58 -7.84 -15.18
CA LYS A 595 0.09 -8.39 -13.90
C LYS A 595 -1.43 -8.31 -13.80
N TYR A 596 -2.12 -9.37 -14.22
CA TYR A 596 -3.59 -9.38 -14.29
C TYR A 596 -4.32 -9.23 -12.94
N ARG A 597 -3.68 -9.61 -11.82
CA ARG A 597 -4.27 -9.45 -10.47
C ARG A 597 -4.61 -7.98 -10.15
N LEU A 598 -3.98 -7.02 -10.85
CA LEU A 598 -4.29 -5.58 -10.82
C LEU A 598 -5.75 -5.26 -11.14
N MET A 599 -6.46 -6.13 -11.85
CA MET A 599 -7.89 -5.96 -12.13
C MET A 599 -8.72 -5.81 -10.85
N ARG A 600 -8.22 -6.28 -9.69
CA ARG A 600 -8.82 -5.99 -8.39
C ARG A 600 -8.86 -4.48 -8.10
N GLN A 601 -7.75 -3.78 -8.29
CA GLN A 601 -7.64 -2.33 -8.07
C GLN A 601 -8.47 -1.54 -9.10
N ILE A 602 -8.37 -1.89 -10.39
CA ILE A 602 -9.13 -1.22 -11.45
C ILE A 602 -10.65 -1.29 -11.19
N ARG A 603 -11.15 -2.47 -10.79
CA ARG A 603 -12.57 -2.63 -10.42
C ARG A 603 -12.93 -1.80 -9.18
N MET A 604 -12.08 -1.80 -8.15
CA MET A 604 -12.30 -1.00 -6.94
C MET A 604 -12.35 0.50 -7.24
N CYS A 605 -11.45 1.03 -8.07
CA CYS A 605 -11.51 2.44 -8.48
C CYS A 605 -12.78 2.76 -9.28
N LYS A 606 -13.25 1.83 -10.12
CA LYS A 606 -14.54 1.98 -10.83
C LYS A 606 -15.72 2.00 -9.86
N ASP A 607 -15.71 1.16 -8.83
CA ASP A 607 -16.74 1.12 -7.80
C ASP A 607 -16.72 2.40 -6.93
N LEU A 608 -15.53 2.90 -6.55
CA LEU A 608 -15.37 4.19 -5.88
C LEU A 608 -15.85 5.36 -6.74
N LYS A 609 -15.56 5.34 -8.05
CA LYS A 609 -16.06 6.34 -8.99
C LYS A 609 -17.59 6.39 -9.00
N HIS A 610 -18.25 5.23 -8.99
CA HIS A 610 -19.71 5.18 -8.93
C HIS A 610 -20.25 5.72 -7.61
N LEU A 611 -19.65 5.33 -6.48
CA LEU A 611 -20.01 5.83 -5.15
C LEU A 611 -19.92 7.36 -5.08
N ILE A 612 -18.77 7.91 -5.48
CA ILE A 612 -18.48 9.35 -5.39
C ILE A 612 -19.38 10.13 -6.35
N TYR A 613 -19.48 9.73 -7.62
CA TYR A 613 -20.19 10.52 -8.63
C TYR A 613 -21.70 10.62 -8.36
N TYR A 614 -22.31 9.59 -7.77
CA TYR A 614 -23.75 9.62 -7.46
C TYR A 614 -24.08 10.42 -6.22
N ARG A 615 -23.13 10.63 -5.30
CA ARG A 615 -23.27 11.60 -4.20
C ARG A 615 -22.90 13.02 -4.66
N PHE A 616 -21.89 13.17 -5.51
CA PHE A 616 -21.36 14.45 -5.98
C PHE A 616 -22.29 15.17 -6.98
N ASN A 617 -22.81 14.43 -7.98
CA ASN A 617 -23.70 14.96 -9.02
C ASN A 617 -25.17 14.87 -8.58
N THR A 618 -25.50 15.55 -7.49
CA THR A 618 -26.85 15.60 -6.91
C THR A 618 -27.33 17.05 -6.83
N GLY A 619 -28.65 17.23 -6.91
CA GLY A 619 -29.29 18.55 -6.91
C GLY A 619 -28.95 19.35 -8.18
N PRO A 620 -28.41 20.58 -8.06
CA PRO A 620 -28.12 21.43 -9.21
C PRO A 620 -26.88 21.00 -10.02
N VAL A 621 -26.06 20.07 -9.50
CA VAL A 621 -24.83 19.62 -10.16
C VAL A 621 -25.14 18.50 -11.15
N GLY A 622 -25.01 18.80 -12.45
CA GLY A 622 -25.29 17.87 -13.55
C GLY A 622 -24.23 16.78 -13.79
N LYS A 623 -24.53 15.90 -14.76
CA LYS A 623 -23.58 14.90 -15.28
C LYS A 623 -22.55 15.58 -16.19
N GLY A 624 -21.27 15.31 -15.96
CA GLY A 624 -20.17 15.86 -16.76
C GLY A 624 -18.82 15.71 -16.06
N PRO A 625 -17.71 16.10 -16.72
CA PRO A 625 -16.41 16.29 -16.06
C PRO A 625 -16.49 17.39 -14.98
N GLY A 626 -15.47 17.49 -14.12
CA GLY A 626 -15.41 18.47 -13.02
C GLY A 626 -15.55 17.86 -11.62
N CYS A 627 -15.26 16.57 -11.45
CA CYS A 627 -15.23 15.94 -10.13
C CYS A 627 -13.77 15.65 -9.77
N GLY A 628 -13.18 16.47 -8.91
CA GLY A 628 -11.77 16.39 -8.51
C GLY A 628 -11.47 15.58 -7.25
N PHE A 629 -12.40 14.76 -6.76
CA PHE A 629 -12.28 14.09 -5.46
C PHE A 629 -11.42 12.79 -5.52
N TRP A 630 -10.10 12.95 -5.72
CA TRP A 630 -9.18 11.86 -6.10
C TRP A 630 -8.60 11.03 -4.95
N ALA A 631 -8.67 11.51 -3.70
CA ALA A 631 -8.07 10.84 -2.54
C ALA A 631 -8.45 9.35 -2.40
N PRO A 632 -9.72 8.92 -2.55
CA PRO A 632 -10.07 7.50 -2.43
C PRO A 632 -9.39 6.61 -3.46
N MET A 633 -9.27 7.05 -4.72
CA MET A 633 -8.64 6.28 -5.79
C MET A 633 -7.11 6.28 -5.67
N TRP A 634 -6.52 7.41 -5.31
CA TRP A 634 -5.09 7.53 -5.02
C TRP A 634 -4.62 6.51 -3.96
N ARG A 635 -5.38 6.37 -2.87
CA ARG A 635 -5.12 5.38 -1.82
C ARG A 635 -5.07 3.94 -2.33
N VAL A 636 -5.98 3.57 -3.24
CA VAL A 636 -6.00 2.22 -3.84
C VAL A 636 -4.68 1.92 -4.56
N TRP A 637 -4.13 2.90 -5.26
CA TRP A 637 -2.86 2.76 -5.99
C TRP A 637 -1.64 2.78 -5.06
N LEU A 638 -1.64 3.57 -4.00
CA LEU A 638 -0.59 3.50 -2.97
C LEU A 638 -0.54 2.14 -2.28
N PHE A 639 -1.68 1.59 -1.87
CA PHE A 639 -1.73 0.25 -1.27
C PHE A 639 -1.35 -0.85 -2.26
N PHE A 640 -1.59 -0.64 -3.55
CA PHE A 640 -1.05 -1.52 -4.59
C PHE A 640 0.48 -1.45 -4.65
N LEU A 641 1.06 -0.25 -4.70
CA LEU A 641 2.51 -0.05 -4.74
C LEU A 641 3.17 -0.66 -3.49
N ARG A 642 2.62 -0.45 -2.29
CA ARG A 642 3.09 -1.08 -1.05
C ARG A 642 3.26 -2.60 -1.17
N GLY A 643 2.35 -3.29 -1.87
CA GLY A 643 2.44 -4.74 -2.09
C GLY A 643 3.31 -5.16 -3.28
N VAL A 644 3.51 -4.27 -4.26
CA VAL A 644 4.26 -4.57 -5.50
C VAL A 644 5.74 -4.22 -5.39
N VAL A 645 6.12 -3.23 -4.58
CA VAL A 645 7.52 -2.83 -4.33
C VAL A 645 8.42 -4.03 -4.03
N PRO A 646 8.17 -4.87 -3.00
CA PRO A 646 9.07 -6.01 -2.70
C PRO A 646 9.08 -7.06 -3.82
N LEU A 647 7.98 -7.21 -4.57
CA LEU A 647 7.92 -8.12 -5.70
C LEU A 647 8.81 -7.64 -6.85
N LEU A 648 8.73 -6.35 -7.18
CA LEU A 648 9.50 -5.74 -8.26
C LEU A 648 10.97 -5.58 -7.89
N GLU A 649 11.30 -5.21 -6.66
CA GLU A 649 12.69 -5.17 -6.19
C GLU A 649 13.38 -6.53 -6.38
N ARG A 650 12.68 -7.64 -6.08
CA ARG A 650 13.18 -8.99 -6.34
C ARG A 650 13.29 -9.28 -7.84
N TRP A 651 12.28 -8.94 -8.64
CA TRP A 651 12.28 -9.23 -10.07
C TRP A 651 13.33 -8.42 -10.85
N LEU A 652 13.47 -7.14 -10.53
CA LEU A 652 14.48 -6.25 -11.11
C LEU A 652 15.87 -6.61 -10.58
N GLY A 653 16.00 -6.96 -9.30
CA GLY A 653 17.24 -7.51 -8.75
C GLY A 653 17.72 -8.76 -9.51
N ASN A 654 16.83 -9.73 -9.73
CA ASN A 654 17.16 -10.93 -10.52
C ASN A 654 17.44 -10.61 -11.99
N LEU A 655 16.75 -9.62 -12.58
CA LEU A 655 17.00 -9.18 -13.94
C LEU A 655 18.39 -8.57 -14.09
N LEU A 656 18.78 -7.70 -13.15
CA LEU A 656 20.08 -7.04 -13.13
C LEU A 656 21.20 -8.02 -12.80
N GLY A 657 21.04 -8.87 -11.78
CA GLY A 657 21.99 -9.94 -11.45
C GLY A 657 22.28 -10.80 -12.68
N ARG A 658 21.23 -11.27 -13.36
CA ARG A 658 21.37 -12.04 -14.61
C ARG A 658 22.03 -11.25 -15.75
N GLN A 659 21.87 -9.93 -15.80
CA GLN A 659 22.45 -9.08 -16.84
C GLN A 659 23.93 -8.81 -16.59
N PHE A 660 24.37 -8.71 -15.34
CA PHE A 660 25.75 -8.44 -14.96
C PHE A 660 26.58 -9.71 -14.73
N GLU A 661 26.02 -10.72 -14.06
CA GLU A 661 26.69 -11.98 -13.71
C GLU A 661 26.46 -13.08 -14.75
N GLY A 662 25.46 -12.90 -15.64
CA GLY A 662 25.08 -13.89 -16.64
C GLY A 662 24.06 -14.92 -16.12
N ARG A 663 23.77 -15.94 -16.93
CA ARG A 663 22.88 -17.06 -16.54
C ARG A 663 23.72 -18.27 -16.13
N HIS A 664 23.47 -18.80 -14.94
CA HIS A 664 23.99 -20.11 -14.55
C HIS A 664 23.21 -21.22 -15.29
N SER A 665 23.89 -21.96 -16.17
CA SER A 665 23.28 -22.99 -17.02
C SER A 665 22.84 -24.25 -16.27
N LYS A 666 23.55 -24.62 -15.19
CA LYS A 666 23.30 -25.80 -14.35
C LYS A 666 23.10 -25.50 -12.85
N GLY A 667 22.86 -24.24 -12.48
CA GLY A 667 22.84 -23.82 -11.07
C GLY A 667 21.62 -24.28 -10.25
N VAL A 668 20.49 -24.59 -10.91
CA VAL A 668 19.26 -25.03 -10.24
C VAL A 668 18.72 -26.28 -10.93
N ALA A 669 18.54 -27.35 -10.15
CA ALA A 669 17.90 -28.58 -10.63
C ALA A 669 16.48 -28.25 -11.11
N LYS A 670 16.13 -28.71 -12.31
CA LYS A 670 14.80 -28.47 -12.88
C LYS A 670 13.79 -29.37 -12.17
N THR A 671 12.75 -28.78 -11.59
CA THR A 671 11.63 -29.54 -11.00
C THR A 671 10.86 -30.31 -12.07
N VAL A 672 10.37 -31.49 -11.69
CA VAL A 672 9.58 -32.36 -12.58
C VAL A 672 8.15 -31.85 -12.60
N THR A 673 7.83 -31.04 -13.61
CA THR A 673 6.48 -30.55 -13.88
C THR A 673 5.70 -31.56 -14.73
N LYS A 674 4.37 -31.41 -14.82
CA LYS A 674 3.44 -32.27 -15.58
C LYS A 674 3.98 -32.78 -16.93
N GLN A 675 4.58 -31.91 -17.75
CA GLN A 675 5.13 -32.28 -19.07
C GLN A 675 6.24 -33.35 -19.03
N ARG A 676 6.97 -33.46 -17.92
CA ARG A 676 8.14 -34.34 -17.79
C ARG A 676 7.91 -35.54 -16.87
N VAL A 677 6.71 -35.70 -16.33
CA VAL A 677 6.41 -36.79 -15.38
C VAL A 677 6.70 -38.15 -16.02
N GLU A 678 6.21 -38.37 -17.24
CA GLU A 678 6.42 -39.64 -17.95
C GLU A 678 7.88 -39.86 -18.36
N SER A 679 8.53 -38.85 -18.93
CA SER A 679 9.94 -38.96 -19.32
C SER A 679 10.86 -39.16 -18.12
N HIS A 680 10.52 -38.57 -16.97
CA HIS A 680 11.27 -38.75 -15.74
C HIS A 680 11.04 -40.13 -15.13
N PHE A 681 9.80 -40.63 -15.12
CA PHE A 681 9.49 -41.99 -14.72
C PHE A 681 10.27 -43.01 -15.55
N ASP A 682 10.32 -42.83 -16.89
CA ASP A 682 11.12 -43.70 -17.76
C ASP A 682 12.63 -43.59 -17.50
N LEU A 683 13.12 -42.41 -17.13
CA LEU A 683 14.52 -42.19 -16.79
C LEU A 683 14.89 -42.92 -15.49
N GLU A 684 14.05 -42.79 -14.45
CA GLU A 684 14.23 -43.47 -13.17
C GLU A 684 14.08 -44.98 -13.30
N LEU A 685 13.09 -45.45 -14.06
CA LEU A 685 12.88 -46.88 -14.34
C LEU A 685 14.11 -47.49 -15.03
N ARG A 686 14.65 -46.82 -16.05
CA ARG A 686 15.88 -47.29 -16.71
C ARG A 686 17.08 -47.26 -15.77
N ALA A 687 17.19 -46.24 -14.90
CA ALA A 687 18.27 -46.16 -13.93
C ALA A 687 18.20 -47.29 -12.90
N ALA A 688 17.00 -47.60 -12.38
CA ALA A 688 16.77 -48.70 -11.45
C ALA A 688 17.10 -50.06 -12.10
N VAL A 689 16.62 -50.29 -13.32
CA VAL A 689 16.96 -51.50 -14.08
C VAL A 689 18.47 -51.60 -14.31
N MET A 690 19.14 -50.49 -14.65
CA MET A 690 20.60 -50.49 -14.84
C MET A 690 21.35 -50.84 -13.55
N HIS A 691 20.88 -50.38 -12.39
CA HIS A 691 21.45 -50.75 -11.08
C HIS A 691 21.32 -52.25 -10.83
N ASP A 692 20.09 -52.79 -10.93
CA ASP A 692 19.82 -54.21 -10.70
C ASP A 692 20.57 -55.12 -11.68
N VAL A 693 20.73 -54.69 -12.94
CA VAL A 693 21.51 -55.44 -13.95
C VAL A 693 22.99 -55.50 -13.58
N VAL A 694 23.56 -54.41 -13.08
CA VAL A 694 24.98 -54.36 -12.69
C VAL A 694 25.24 -55.23 -11.47
N ASP A 695 24.32 -55.23 -10.50
CA ASP A 695 24.41 -56.05 -9.29
C ASP A 695 24.21 -57.54 -9.58
N ALA A 696 23.32 -57.89 -10.51
CA ALA A 696 23.05 -59.28 -10.89
C ALA A 696 24.13 -59.91 -11.79
N MET A 697 25.07 -59.12 -12.34
CA MET A 697 26.11 -59.60 -13.25
C MET A 697 27.39 -60.03 -12.50
N PRO A 698 27.97 -61.21 -12.82
CA PRO A 698 29.26 -61.63 -12.26
C PRO A 698 30.41 -60.70 -12.65
N GLU A 699 31.49 -60.71 -11.85
CA GLU A 699 32.70 -59.93 -12.08
C GLU A 699 33.34 -60.30 -13.44
N GLY A 700 33.32 -59.37 -14.41
CA GLY A 700 33.92 -59.54 -15.74
C GLY A 700 33.02 -59.21 -16.95
N ILE A 701 31.68 -59.09 -16.80
CA ILE A 701 30.73 -58.99 -17.94
C ILE A 701 29.93 -57.65 -17.97
N LYS A 702 30.51 -56.55 -17.52
CA LYS A 702 29.67 -55.47 -16.94
C LYS A 702 29.13 -54.36 -17.88
N GLN A 703 29.70 -54.06 -19.05
CA GLN A 703 29.33 -52.81 -19.77
C GLN A 703 28.59 -52.98 -21.12
N LYS A 704 28.97 -53.93 -21.99
CA LYS A 704 28.34 -54.04 -23.33
C LYS A 704 26.92 -54.64 -23.31
N LYS A 705 26.60 -55.47 -22.31
CA LYS A 705 25.30 -56.18 -22.21
C LYS A 705 24.17 -55.35 -21.60
N VAL A 706 24.47 -54.32 -20.80
CA VAL A 706 23.47 -53.45 -20.16
C VAL A 706 22.56 -52.76 -21.18
N LYS A 707 23.14 -52.27 -22.28
CA LYS A 707 22.39 -51.61 -23.37
C LYS A 707 21.41 -52.56 -24.06
N VAL A 708 21.82 -53.81 -24.27
CA VAL A 708 21.00 -54.86 -24.90
C VAL A 708 19.84 -55.25 -23.99
N ILE A 709 20.08 -55.39 -22.69
CA ILE A 709 19.02 -55.66 -21.70
C ILE A 709 18.01 -54.49 -21.66
N GLY A 710 18.47 -53.24 -21.73
CA GLY A 710 17.57 -52.08 -21.85
C GLY A 710 16.71 -52.07 -23.12
N GLN A 711 17.22 -52.62 -24.24
CA GLN A 711 16.44 -52.82 -25.46
C GLN A 711 15.38 -53.91 -25.26
N HIS A 712 15.74 -55.05 -24.64
CA HIS A 712 14.77 -56.10 -24.30
C HIS A 712 13.68 -55.62 -23.34
N LEU A 713 14.00 -54.79 -22.34
CA LEU A 713 12.99 -54.16 -21.47
C LEU A 713 12.02 -53.28 -22.28
N SER A 714 12.55 -52.49 -23.21
CA SER A 714 11.74 -51.61 -24.06
C SER A 714 10.82 -52.42 -24.99
N GLU A 715 11.32 -53.54 -25.51
CA GLU A 715 10.55 -54.44 -26.36
C GLU A 715 9.48 -55.21 -25.57
N ALA A 716 9.83 -55.74 -24.39
CA ALA A 716 8.89 -56.38 -23.49
C ALA A 716 7.72 -55.45 -23.11
N TRP A 717 7.99 -54.15 -22.90
CA TRP A 717 6.94 -53.15 -22.68
C TRP A 717 6.05 -52.92 -23.90
N ARG A 718 6.60 -52.96 -25.13
CA ARG A 718 5.79 -52.86 -26.37
C ARG A 718 4.93 -54.09 -26.57
N CYS A 719 5.50 -55.28 -26.39
CA CYS A 719 4.76 -56.54 -26.45
C CYS A 719 3.61 -56.55 -25.45
N TRP A 720 3.84 -56.10 -24.20
CA TRP A 720 2.79 -55.96 -23.19
C TRP A 720 1.65 -55.05 -23.67
N LYS A 721 1.96 -53.84 -24.17
CA LYS A 721 0.93 -52.90 -24.68
C LYS A 721 0.16 -53.43 -25.90
N ALA A 722 0.81 -54.23 -26.74
CA ALA A 722 0.21 -54.85 -27.92
C ALA A 722 -0.50 -56.17 -27.61
N ASN A 723 -0.47 -56.62 -26.35
CA ASN A 723 -0.98 -57.93 -25.92
C ASN A 723 -0.34 -59.12 -26.68
N ILE A 724 0.97 -59.04 -26.95
CA ILE A 724 1.77 -60.08 -27.59
C ILE A 724 2.60 -60.81 -26.52
N PRO A 725 2.64 -62.16 -26.51
CA PRO A 725 3.50 -62.90 -25.59
C PRO A 725 4.98 -62.61 -25.89
N TRP A 726 5.69 -62.06 -24.91
CA TRP A 726 7.12 -61.79 -25.03
C TRP A 726 7.92 -62.99 -24.51
N LYS A 727 8.58 -63.72 -25.41
CA LYS A 727 9.52 -64.80 -25.07
C LYS A 727 10.75 -64.69 -25.97
N VAL A 728 11.93 -64.53 -25.37
CA VAL A 728 13.20 -64.43 -26.10
C VAL A 728 13.96 -65.76 -25.96
N PRO A 729 14.29 -66.45 -27.06
CA PRO A 729 15.11 -67.65 -27.02
C PRO A 729 16.47 -67.36 -26.37
N CYS A 730 16.93 -68.26 -25.48
CA CYS A 730 18.26 -68.20 -24.87
C CYS A 730 18.55 -66.97 -23.96
N LEU A 731 17.53 -66.30 -23.43
CA LEU A 731 17.72 -65.25 -22.41
C LEU A 731 17.90 -65.87 -21.00
N PRO A 732 18.87 -65.42 -20.18
CA PRO A 732 19.02 -65.92 -18.81
C PRO A 732 17.77 -65.66 -17.96
N VAL A 733 17.31 -66.68 -17.23
CA VAL A 733 16.11 -66.64 -16.39
C VAL A 733 16.12 -65.47 -15.38
N PRO A 734 17.23 -65.13 -14.70
CA PRO A 734 17.25 -63.97 -13.79
C PRO A 734 16.97 -62.63 -14.49
N VAL A 735 17.47 -62.45 -15.73
CA VAL A 735 17.27 -61.23 -16.53
C VAL A 735 15.83 -61.17 -17.04
N GLU A 736 15.27 -62.30 -17.46
CA GLU A 736 13.87 -62.42 -17.88
C GLU A 736 12.92 -62.03 -16.74
N ASN A 737 13.11 -62.60 -15.54
CA ASN A 737 12.29 -62.28 -14.36
C ASN A 737 12.39 -60.81 -13.93
N MET A 738 13.59 -60.24 -13.98
CA MET A 738 13.80 -58.82 -13.69
C MET A 738 13.08 -57.92 -14.71
N ILE A 739 13.16 -58.21 -16.02
CA ILE A 739 12.42 -57.47 -17.05
C ILE A 739 10.92 -57.56 -16.80
N LEU A 740 10.37 -58.75 -16.54
CA LEU A 740 8.95 -58.95 -16.27
C LEU A 740 8.48 -58.18 -15.03
N ARG A 741 9.29 -58.15 -13.97
CA ARG A 741 9.00 -57.36 -12.75
C ARG A 741 8.84 -55.87 -13.07
N TYR A 742 9.77 -55.28 -13.82
CA TYR A 742 9.74 -53.86 -14.16
C TYR A 742 8.67 -53.52 -15.21
N VAL A 743 8.38 -54.43 -16.14
CA VAL A 743 7.25 -54.30 -17.08
C VAL A 743 5.92 -54.30 -16.33
N LYS A 744 5.74 -55.20 -15.35
CA LYS A 744 4.55 -55.22 -14.48
C LYS A 744 4.42 -53.92 -13.67
N HIS A 745 5.50 -53.46 -13.05
CA HIS A 745 5.49 -52.20 -12.32
C HIS A 745 5.09 -51.01 -13.20
N LYS A 746 5.60 -50.94 -14.44
CA LYS A 746 5.21 -49.92 -15.42
C LYS A 746 3.75 -50.07 -15.88
N ALA A 747 3.26 -51.29 -16.03
CA ALA A 747 1.87 -51.60 -16.36
C ALA A 747 0.89 -51.14 -15.26
N ASP A 748 1.21 -51.41 -14.00
CA ASP A 748 0.40 -50.99 -12.85
C ASP A 748 0.32 -49.46 -12.78
N TRP A 749 1.46 -48.78 -12.93
CA TRP A 749 1.51 -47.31 -13.01
C TRP A 749 0.65 -46.77 -14.17
N TRP A 750 0.80 -47.34 -15.37
CA TRP A 750 0.05 -46.91 -16.56
C TRP A 750 -1.47 -47.08 -16.38
N THR A 751 -1.88 -48.21 -15.82
CA THR A 751 -3.30 -48.54 -15.59
C THR A 751 -3.91 -47.63 -14.52
N ASN A 752 -3.22 -47.42 -13.40
CA ASN A 752 -3.68 -46.53 -12.33
C ASN A 752 -3.82 -45.07 -12.79
N VAL A 753 -2.86 -44.56 -13.56
CA VAL A 753 -2.93 -43.21 -14.14
C VAL A 753 -4.10 -43.10 -15.12
N THR A 754 -4.34 -44.16 -15.90
CA THR A 754 -5.47 -44.23 -16.84
C THR A 754 -6.82 -44.18 -16.10
N HIS A 755 -7.01 -45.00 -15.07
CA HIS A 755 -8.22 -44.96 -14.24
C HIS A 755 -8.43 -43.59 -13.58
N TYR A 756 -7.37 -43.01 -13.00
CA TYR A 756 -7.43 -41.69 -12.38
C TYR A 756 -7.85 -40.61 -13.39
N ASN A 757 -7.25 -40.58 -14.57
CA ASN A 757 -7.61 -39.61 -15.61
C ASN A 757 -9.01 -39.86 -16.16
N ARG A 758 -9.41 -41.12 -16.36
CA ARG A 758 -10.76 -41.47 -16.80
C ARG A 758 -11.83 -40.99 -15.82
N GLU A 759 -11.60 -41.16 -14.53
CA GLU A 759 -12.51 -40.67 -13.49
C GLU A 759 -12.59 -39.14 -13.46
N ARG A 760 -11.47 -38.45 -13.69
CA ARG A 760 -11.44 -36.99 -13.82
C ARG A 760 -12.22 -36.50 -15.04
N ILE A 761 -12.09 -37.18 -16.17
CA ILE A 761 -12.88 -36.89 -17.38
C ILE A 761 -14.37 -37.13 -17.09
N ARG A 762 -14.72 -38.26 -16.47
CA ARG A 762 -16.10 -38.60 -16.10
C ARG A 762 -16.76 -37.54 -15.22
N ARG A 763 -16.02 -36.98 -14.25
CA ARG A 763 -16.48 -35.89 -13.37
C ARG A 763 -16.49 -34.51 -14.02
N GLY A 764 -16.06 -34.36 -15.28
CA GLY A 764 -15.92 -33.07 -15.96
C GLY A 764 -14.84 -32.17 -15.36
N ALA A 765 -13.82 -32.74 -14.70
CA ALA A 765 -12.70 -31.97 -14.19
C ALA A 765 -11.81 -31.43 -15.34
N THR A 766 -11.05 -30.37 -15.08
CA THR A 766 -10.15 -29.80 -16.10
C THR A 766 -9.06 -30.80 -16.50
N VAL A 767 -9.14 -31.30 -17.72
CA VAL A 767 -8.15 -32.18 -18.37
C VAL A 767 -7.52 -31.47 -19.56
N ASP A 768 -6.31 -31.89 -19.93
CA ASP A 768 -5.62 -31.35 -21.10
C ASP A 768 -6.16 -32.08 -22.34
N ASN A 769 -6.14 -31.46 -23.52
CA ASN A 769 -6.65 -32.12 -24.74
C ASN A 769 -5.76 -33.30 -25.17
N CYS A 770 -4.49 -33.29 -24.77
CA CYS A 770 -3.55 -34.39 -25.03
C CYS A 770 -3.65 -35.54 -24.01
N LEU A 771 -4.40 -35.35 -22.90
CA LEU A 771 -4.67 -36.38 -21.88
C LEU A 771 -5.95 -37.12 -22.23
#